data_AF-A0A7C1D4M5-F1
#
_entry.id   AF-A0A7C1D4M5-F1
#
_cell.length_a   1.000
_cell.length_b   1.000
_cell.length_c   1.000
_cell.angle_alpha   90.00
_cell.angle_beta   90.00
_cell.angle_gamma   90.00
#
_symmetry.space_group_name_H-M   'P 1'
#
loop_
_entity.id
_entity.type
_entity.pdbx_description
1 polymer ?
#
loop_
_entity_poly.entity_id
_entity_poly.type
_entity_poly.pdbx_seq_one_letter_code
_entity_poly.pdbx_strand_id
1 'polypeptide(L)'
;WSIVFINPRMAELKNRAPMMTHFGHPVGHKPMLPAAYIATIAFRRSDEDVVLSALNQIVRNHQGDVLSQEIANHEWAERFKLMVVKRLGPSLVPAEVVVPLDNFDKVMTDIENKVDQPVVKEGVIIKKGKDGQPEVVILGFIPSDQRKFAYNLVFGLVLTILKIAEKNGGRAYSTGLYFSSRAPKILGKQRAKQMKQYKKAVDPRNILNPDKVFGGKMISKILGMANLLEPVARPFGNLVIMKVGEQPEQQPVKDIPGDVAWYAYACSQCGYCIDECDQFYGRGWESQSPRGKWYWLREYMEGRTKWNQKMVDTVLVCTTCELCNLRCSASLPIEQSWMKLRGKLVHENDEMTFPPFEMMAAALKAEGNIWAGYRKNRTDWFPKELEARHGSGSKGNVVYFAGCTASYVENDIGAASVTLMDAAGINFTILGNAENCCGTPMLVAGKWDDFADLMRKNIENVKRIGADTVVSSCPACDMMWRHTYKEWAEKLGIDYQIQAKHYSELVAEKIQSGEFKFTHPVKQRVTWHDSCHIGRVSGVYEAPREVIKAIPGVEFVEMRHNREDGHCCGSVLTLIKDPLIAHEIGKVRLNDAIENQSQAVLALCPCCEFQLRVSQQKKELPLEIHDLAAFACRGLGKEFQDPNPEVTKQWAVFEAMIALMTPRGFAELMDSMWPELLSAMPLGMGGMMKLVGKLGVVGDAFFLMMKPMFPVLFPKLLPAMMPKVMPAMLDRVAQRVPMPDYMAQQMPDLMPKVMDNLMPKMLPDVVPLVVPKMINYLRSVNHKKVS
;
A
#
# COMPACT_ATOMS: atom_id res chain seq x y z
N TRP A 1 -32.23 0.47 22.21
CA TRP A 1 -31.01 1.17 22.66
C TRP A 1 -29.87 0.16 22.69
N SER A 2 -28.63 0.61 22.58
CA SER A 2 -27.41 -0.20 22.73
C SER A 2 -26.62 0.34 23.92
N ILE A 3 -26.07 -0.55 24.74
CA ILE A 3 -25.21 -0.18 25.87
C ILE A 3 -23.91 -0.95 25.71
N VAL A 4 -22.82 -0.20 25.59
CA VAL A 4 -21.45 -0.72 25.64
C VAL A 4 -20.70 -0.05 26.77
N PHE A 5 -19.76 -0.74 27.39
CA PHE A 5 -18.93 -0.14 28.44
C PHE A 5 -17.48 -0.60 28.35
N ILE A 6 -16.57 0.23 28.84
CA ILE A 6 -15.16 -0.11 29.04
C ILE A 6 -14.78 0.04 30.51
N ASN A 7 -13.77 -0.71 30.95
CA ASN A 7 -13.24 -0.60 32.31
C ASN A 7 -12.13 0.48 32.43
N PRO A 8 -11.77 0.92 33.65
CA PRO A 8 -10.73 1.94 33.86
C PRO A 8 -9.42 1.64 33.11
N ARG A 9 -9.02 0.36 33.11
CA ARG A 9 -7.79 -0.09 32.45
C ARG A 9 -7.84 0.07 30.93
N MET A 10 -8.99 -0.20 30.30
CA MET A 10 -9.15 0.03 28.87
C MET A 10 -9.06 1.53 28.54
N ALA A 11 -9.70 2.40 29.34
CA ALA A 11 -9.63 3.84 29.15
C ALA A 11 -8.18 4.37 29.25
N GLU A 12 -7.44 3.96 30.28
CA GLU A 12 -6.01 4.27 30.44
C GLU A 12 -5.18 3.85 29.21
N LEU A 13 -5.39 2.62 28.72
CA LEU A 13 -4.62 2.11 27.60
C LEU A 13 -5.05 2.73 26.27
N LYS A 14 -6.33 3.05 26.04
CA LYS A 14 -6.77 3.84 24.87
C LYS A 14 -6.11 5.22 24.85
N ASN A 15 -6.02 5.89 26.01
CA ASN A 15 -5.32 7.17 26.14
C ASN A 15 -3.82 7.05 25.78
N ARG A 16 -3.17 5.98 26.22
CA ARG A 16 -1.75 5.69 25.94
C ARG A 16 -1.50 5.15 24.53
N ALA A 17 -2.51 4.58 23.87
CA ALA A 17 -2.37 4.01 22.54
C ALA A 17 -1.95 5.12 21.56
N PRO A 18 -0.95 4.86 20.70
CA PRO A 18 -0.50 5.91 19.80
C PRO A 18 -1.59 6.24 18.78
N MET A 19 -1.57 7.49 18.33
CA MET A 19 -2.54 7.98 17.36
C MET A 19 -2.39 7.24 16.03
N MET A 20 -3.48 7.22 15.28
CA MET A 20 -3.43 6.93 13.86
C MET A 20 -2.55 7.98 13.18
N THR A 21 -1.73 7.55 12.22
CA THR A 21 -0.82 8.44 11.49
C THR A 21 -1.19 8.48 10.02
N HIS A 22 -1.06 9.67 9.44
CA HIS A 22 -1.08 9.91 8.00
C HIS A 22 0.21 10.63 7.63
N PHE A 23 1.01 10.06 6.73
CA PHE A 23 2.35 10.56 6.37
C PHE A 23 3.25 10.75 7.59
N GLY A 24 3.22 9.79 8.51
CA GLY A 24 3.98 9.86 9.76
C GLY A 24 3.45 10.87 10.78
N HIS A 25 2.44 11.67 10.45
CA HIS A 25 1.85 12.67 11.34
C HIS A 25 0.58 12.16 12.02
N PRO A 26 0.40 12.35 13.33
CA PRO A 26 -0.86 12.02 14.01
C PRO A 26 -2.06 12.70 13.36
N VAL A 27 -3.12 11.95 13.08
CA VAL A 27 -4.38 12.46 12.53
C VAL A 27 -5.57 12.19 13.45
N GLY A 28 -6.55 13.10 13.39
CA GLY A 28 -7.77 13.06 14.18
C GLY A 28 -7.60 13.66 15.59
N HIS A 29 -8.73 13.83 16.27
CA HIS A 29 -8.78 14.22 17.67
C HIS A 29 -9.11 13.01 18.54
N LYS A 30 -8.37 12.82 19.64
CA LYS A 30 -8.62 11.78 20.63
C LYS A 30 -8.86 12.43 21.99
N PRO A 31 -10.12 12.50 22.46
CA PRO A 31 -10.40 13.04 23.77
C PRO A 31 -9.83 12.12 24.86
N MET A 32 -9.41 12.72 25.97
CA MET A 32 -8.89 11.97 27.11
C MET A 32 -10.03 11.29 27.86
N LEU A 33 -9.99 9.96 27.94
CA LEU A 33 -10.97 9.18 28.69
C LEU A 33 -10.61 9.16 30.19
N PRO A 34 -11.55 9.39 31.12
CA PRO A 34 -11.26 9.22 32.53
C PRO A 34 -10.95 7.75 32.85
N ALA A 35 -10.05 7.50 33.80
CA ALA A 35 -9.73 6.16 34.29
C ALA A 35 -10.86 5.61 35.18
N ALA A 36 -12.03 5.41 34.58
CA ALA A 36 -13.27 4.98 35.22
C ALA A 36 -13.96 3.90 34.38
N TYR A 37 -15.01 3.30 34.93
CA TYR A 37 -15.97 2.55 34.12
C TYR A 37 -16.76 3.55 33.27
N ILE A 38 -16.69 3.42 31.95
CA ILE A 38 -17.37 4.33 31.01
C ILE A 38 -18.42 3.52 30.27
N ALA A 39 -19.68 3.97 30.31
CA ALA A 39 -20.77 3.38 29.55
C ALA A 39 -21.25 4.33 28.44
N THR A 40 -21.26 3.84 27.20
CA THR A 40 -21.77 4.55 26.02
C THR A 40 -23.15 4.00 25.68
N ILE A 41 -24.14 4.88 25.64
CA ILE A 41 -25.56 4.53 25.45
C ILE A 41 -26.05 5.16 24.15
N ALA A 42 -26.47 4.32 23.20
CA ALA A 42 -27.05 4.76 21.94
C ALA A 42 -28.56 4.47 21.91
N PHE A 43 -29.36 5.52 21.71
CA PHE A 43 -30.82 5.45 21.69
C PHE A 43 -31.39 6.25 20.52
N ARG A 44 -32.68 6.06 20.21
CA ARG A 44 -33.34 6.83 19.16
C ARG A 44 -33.58 8.24 19.68
N ARG A 45 -33.42 9.24 18.82
CA ARG A 45 -33.71 10.64 19.16
C ARG A 45 -35.13 10.84 19.74
N SER A 46 -36.11 10.06 19.26
CA SER A 46 -37.48 10.09 19.78
C SER A 46 -37.63 9.66 21.24
N ASP A 47 -36.63 8.95 21.79
CA ASP A 47 -36.64 8.41 23.14
C ASP A 47 -35.81 9.29 24.11
N GLU A 48 -35.29 10.43 23.66
CA GLU A 48 -34.30 11.25 24.37
C GLU A 48 -34.76 11.70 25.75
N ASP A 49 -35.92 12.34 25.87
CA ASP A 49 -36.41 12.86 27.15
C ASP A 49 -36.60 11.74 28.19
N VAL A 50 -37.17 10.61 27.76
CA VAL A 50 -37.42 9.45 28.62
C VAL A 50 -36.10 8.83 29.09
N VAL A 51 -35.14 8.68 28.17
CA VAL A 51 -33.85 8.06 28.46
C VAL A 51 -33.01 8.98 29.35
N LEU A 52 -32.86 10.25 29.00
CA LEU A 52 -32.05 11.21 29.77
C LEU A 52 -32.61 11.44 31.17
N SER A 53 -33.94 11.50 31.33
CA SER A 53 -34.56 11.62 32.65
C SER A 53 -34.20 10.43 33.56
N ALA A 54 -34.37 9.21 33.05
CA ALA A 54 -34.01 8.00 33.79
C ALA A 54 -32.50 7.90 34.07
N LEU A 55 -31.65 8.23 33.08
CA LEU A 55 -30.19 8.22 33.23
C LEU A 55 -29.72 9.23 34.27
N ASN A 56 -30.25 10.46 34.26
CA ASN A 56 -29.90 11.47 35.26
C ASN A 56 -30.26 11.03 36.69
N GLN A 57 -31.31 10.23 36.86
CA GLN A 57 -31.63 9.65 38.16
C GLN A 57 -30.64 8.54 38.55
N ILE A 58 -30.32 7.64 37.62
CA ILE A 58 -29.34 6.55 37.84
C ILE A 58 -27.96 7.14 38.19
N VAL A 59 -27.48 8.10 37.40
CA VAL A 59 -26.19 8.78 37.60
C VAL A 59 -26.11 9.40 38.99
N ARG A 60 -27.14 10.14 39.42
CA ARG A 60 -27.21 10.74 40.76
C ARG A 60 -27.20 9.69 41.88
N ASN A 61 -27.97 8.61 41.73
CA ASN A 61 -28.06 7.56 42.74
C ASN A 61 -26.75 6.77 42.92
N HIS A 62 -25.90 6.74 41.90
CA HIS A 62 -24.67 5.95 41.87
C HIS A 62 -23.38 6.80 41.84
N GLN A 63 -23.47 8.12 42.09
CA GLN A 63 -22.33 9.03 42.08
C GLN A 63 -21.53 8.98 40.76
N GLY A 64 -22.22 8.79 39.63
CA GLY A 64 -21.61 8.83 38.31
C GLY A 64 -21.51 10.24 37.75
N ASP A 65 -20.78 10.38 36.65
CA ASP A 65 -20.66 11.62 35.88
C ASP A 65 -21.18 11.42 34.44
N VAL A 66 -21.84 12.44 33.91
CA VAL A 66 -22.17 12.51 32.47
C VAL A 66 -20.98 13.14 31.74
N LEU A 67 -20.34 12.37 30.87
CA LEU A 67 -19.18 12.83 30.09
C LEU A 67 -19.59 13.71 28.90
N SER A 68 -18.62 14.40 28.30
CA SER A 68 -18.85 15.30 27.18
C SER A 68 -19.41 14.58 25.95
N GLN A 69 -20.18 15.31 25.13
CA GLN A 69 -20.68 14.81 23.85
C GLN A 69 -19.55 14.40 22.90
N GLU A 70 -18.39 15.05 23.00
CA GLU A 70 -17.19 14.70 22.26
C GLU A 70 -16.69 13.29 22.60
N ILE A 71 -16.57 12.94 23.89
CA ILE A 71 -16.20 11.58 24.33
C ILE A 71 -17.25 10.56 23.85
N ALA A 72 -18.53 10.90 23.96
CA ALA A 72 -19.61 10.02 23.49
C ALA A 72 -19.51 9.74 21.98
N ASN A 73 -19.27 10.79 21.18
CA ASN A 73 -19.08 10.66 19.73
C ASN A 73 -17.83 9.85 19.39
N HIS A 74 -16.72 10.07 20.10
CA HIS A 74 -15.47 9.34 19.93
C HIS A 74 -15.64 7.84 20.23
N GLU A 75 -16.14 7.49 21.41
CA GLU A 75 -16.32 6.08 21.79
C GLU A 75 -17.36 5.38 20.90
N TRP A 76 -18.39 6.10 20.43
CA TRP A 76 -19.30 5.56 19.44
C TRP A 76 -18.62 5.30 18.10
N ALA A 77 -17.81 6.24 17.59
CA ALA A 77 -17.07 6.07 16.33
C ALA A 77 -16.07 4.90 16.41
N GLU A 78 -15.40 4.73 17.56
CA GLU A 78 -14.35 3.75 17.78
C GLU A 78 -14.85 2.39 18.29
N ARG A 79 -16.16 2.19 18.45
CA ARG A 79 -16.80 0.97 19.02
C ARG A 79 -16.43 -0.37 18.35
N PHE A 80 -15.81 -0.34 17.16
CA PHE A 80 -15.34 -1.53 16.45
C PHE A 80 -13.80 -1.64 16.37
N LYS A 81 -13.07 -0.68 16.96
CA LYS A 81 -11.61 -0.60 16.95
C LYS A 81 -11.00 -0.97 18.30
N LEU A 82 -11.54 -2.02 18.90
CA LEU A 82 -11.19 -2.49 20.26
C LEU A 82 -9.73 -2.95 20.38
N MET A 83 -9.15 -3.31 19.24
CA MET A 83 -7.80 -3.83 19.13
C MET A 83 -6.72 -2.75 19.15
N VAL A 84 -7.08 -1.47 19.30
CA VAL A 84 -6.11 -0.36 19.33
C VAL A 84 -5.03 -0.55 20.40
N VAL A 85 -5.41 -1.09 21.57
CA VAL A 85 -4.50 -1.37 22.69
C VAL A 85 -3.52 -2.51 22.42
N LYS A 86 -3.75 -3.34 21.38
CA LYS A 86 -2.79 -4.37 20.96
C LYS A 86 -1.47 -3.78 20.51
N ARG A 87 -1.47 -2.53 20.04
CA ARG A 87 -0.24 -1.80 19.68
C ARG A 87 0.70 -1.59 20.87
N LEU A 88 0.18 -1.61 22.10
CA LEU A 88 0.94 -1.39 23.35
C LEU A 88 1.56 -2.64 23.97
N GLY A 89 1.16 -3.83 23.54
CA GLY A 89 1.76 -5.09 23.93
C GLY A 89 1.45 -6.00 22.77
N PRO A 90 2.37 -6.26 21.85
CA PRO A 90 2.11 -6.53 20.43
C PRO A 90 1.26 -7.80 20.19
N SER A 91 0.92 -8.54 21.24
CA SER A 91 -0.02 -9.65 21.28
C SER A 91 -1.11 -9.42 22.33
N LEU A 92 -2.27 -10.05 22.17
CA LEU A 92 -3.27 -10.09 23.23
C LEU A 92 -3.49 -11.53 23.65
N VAL A 93 -3.66 -11.76 24.94
CA VAL A 93 -4.23 -12.99 25.45
C VAL A 93 -5.74 -12.77 25.63
N PRO A 94 -6.61 -13.39 24.81
CA PRO A 94 -8.05 -13.18 24.88
C PRO A 94 -8.66 -13.91 26.08
N ALA A 95 -9.54 -13.22 26.80
CA ALA A 95 -10.26 -13.69 27.98
C ALA A 95 -11.76 -13.37 27.89
N GLU A 96 -12.36 -13.79 26.77
CA GLU A 96 -13.73 -13.46 26.41
C GLU A 96 -14.76 -14.38 27.09
N VAL A 97 -15.74 -13.78 27.78
CA VAL A 97 -16.78 -14.51 28.52
C VAL A 97 -18.15 -13.88 28.33
N VAL A 98 -19.20 -14.67 28.52
CA VAL A 98 -20.58 -14.19 28.63
C VAL A 98 -21.09 -14.49 30.02
N VAL A 99 -21.69 -13.51 30.67
CA VAL A 99 -22.13 -13.60 32.06
C VAL A 99 -23.59 -13.15 32.20
N PRO A 100 -24.40 -13.79 33.07
CA PRO A 100 -25.71 -13.27 33.42
C PRO A 100 -25.59 -11.87 34.01
N LEU A 101 -26.49 -10.95 33.63
CA LEU A 101 -26.44 -9.57 34.11
C LEU A 101 -26.52 -9.48 35.64
N ASP A 102 -27.35 -10.33 36.27
CA ASP A 102 -27.55 -10.37 37.72
C ASP A 102 -26.32 -10.79 38.54
N ASN A 103 -25.31 -11.39 37.89
CA ASN A 103 -24.05 -11.80 38.52
C ASN A 103 -22.84 -11.01 38.00
N PHE A 104 -23.08 -9.94 37.23
CA PHE A 104 -22.02 -9.21 36.52
C PHE A 104 -21.03 -8.55 37.50
N ASP A 105 -21.53 -7.87 38.53
CA ASP A 105 -20.75 -7.21 39.59
C ASP A 105 -19.78 -8.18 40.29
N LYS A 106 -20.29 -9.35 40.66
CA LYS A 106 -19.52 -10.39 41.34
C LYS A 106 -18.43 -10.97 40.44
N VAL A 107 -18.72 -11.19 39.16
CA VAL A 107 -17.71 -11.67 38.21
C VAL A 107 -16.61 -10.63 38.01
N MET A 108 -16.96 -9.36 37.84
CA MET A 108 -15.97 -8.29 37.66
C MET A 108 -15.06 -8.17 38.88
N THR A 109 -15.64 -8.17 40.08
CA THR A 109 -14.92 -8.13 41.36
C THR A 109 -13.99 -9.33 41.54
N ASP A 110 -14.48 -10.55 41.25
CA ASP A 110 -13.67 -11.76 41.36
C ASP A 110 -12.50 -11.78 40.38
N ILE A 111 -12.66 -11.22 39.17
CA ILE A 111 -11.59 -11.10 38.17
C ILE A 111 -10.52 -10.14 38.68
N GLU A 112 -10.91 -8.95 39.14
CA GLU A 112 -9.98 -7.94 39.66
C GLU A 112 -9.20 -8.44 40.87
N ASN A 113 -9.83 -9.21 41.75
CA ASN A 113 -9.18 -9.76 42.94
C ASN A 113 -8.20 -10.91 42.64
N LYS A 114 -8.36 -11.65 41.53
CA LYS A 114 -7.60 -12.89 41.28
C LYS A 114 -6.59 -12.77 40.14
N VAL A 115 -6.76 -11.79 39.26
CA VAL A 115 -5.94 -11.60 38.08
C VAL A 115 -5.22 -10.26 38.20
N ASP A 116 -3.96 -10.32 38.64
CA ASP A 116 -3.10 -9.14 38.82
C ASP A 116 -2.38 -8.81 37.50
N GLN A 117 -3.18 -8.53 36.47
CA GLN A 117 -2.72 -8.18 35.14
C GLN A 117 -3.58 -7.07 34.55
N PRO A 118 -3.11 -6.33 33.53
CA PRO A 118 -3.87 -5.26 32.89
C PRO A 118 -5.02 -5.82 32.02
N VAL A 119 -6.01 -6.46 32.64
CA VAL A 119 -7.19 -6.99 31.96
C VAL A 119 -8.06 -5.83 31.49
N VAL A 120 -7.92 -5.47 30.21
CA VAL A 120 -8.82 -4.54 29.54
C VAL A 120 -10.11 -5.27 29.18
N LYS A 121 -11.23 -4.56 29.26
CA LYS A 121 -12.56 -5.15 29.05
C LYS A 121 -13.40 -4.17 28.27
N GLU A 122 -14.08 -4.69 27.25
CA GLU A 122 -15.22 -4.04 26.65
C GLU A 122 -16.44 -4.94 26.75
N GLY A 123 -17.53 -4.41 27.29
CA GLY A 123 -18.76 -5.15 27.51
C GLY A 123 -19.91 -4.66 26.65
N VAL A 124 -20.73 -5.59 26.17
CA VAL A 124 -21.97 -5.31 25.44
C VAL A 124 -23.13 -5.98 26.13
N ILE A 125 -24.20 -5.23 26.40
CA ILE A 125 -25.40 -5.76 27.07
C ILE A 125 -26.33 -6.37 26.02
N ILE A 126 -26.71 -7.63 26.22
CA ILE A 126 -27.71 -8.35 25.43
C ILE A 126 -29.00 -8.45 26.25
N LYS A 127 -30.07 -7.83 25.77
CA LYS A 127 -31.38 -7.81 26.46
C LYS A 127 -32.00 -9.21 26.64
N LYS A 128 -31.84 -10.08 25.65
CA LYS A 128 -32.37 -11.46 25.67
C LYS A 128 -31.26 -12.42 25.25
N GLY A 129 -30.59 -12.99 26.25
CA GLY A 129 -29.57 -14.01 26.09
C GLY A 129 -30.15 -15.38 25.73
N LYS A 130 -29.32 -16.42 25.91
CA LYS A 130 -29.66 -17.80 25.51
C LYS A 130 -30.94 -18.33 26.16
N ASP A 131 -31.14 -18.01 27.43
CA ASP A 131 -32.26 -18.49 28.25
C ASP A 131 -33.34 -17.40 28.43
N GLY A 132 -33.36 -16.40 27.55
CA GLY A 132 -34.29 -15.27 27.58
C GLY A 132 -33.95 -14.18 28.60
N GLN A 133 -33.03 -14.43 29.52
CA GLN A 133 -32.54 -13.48 30.52
C GLN A 133 -31.47 -12.54 29.94
N PRO A 134 -31.31 -11.31 30.47
CA PRO A 134 -30.24 -10.40 30.07
C PRO A 134 -28.84 -10.95 30.37
N GLU A 135 -27.90 -10.73 29.45
CA GLU A 135 -26.52 -11.17 29.58
C GLU A 135 -25.56 -10.03 29.21
N VAL A 136 -24.34 -10.09 29.72
CA VAL A 136 -23.23 -9.21 29.33
C VAL A 136 -22.20 -10.04 28.59
N VAL A 137 -21.88 -9.65 27.36
CA VAL A 137 -20.72 -10.17 26.64
C VAL A 137 -19.52 -9.32 27.01
N ILE A 138 -18.48 -9.92 27.57
CA ILE A 138 -17.24 -9.26 27.95
C ILE A 138 -16.14 -9.71 26.99
N LEU A 139 -15.67 -8.79 26.16
CA LEU A 139 -14.45 -8.94 25.38
C LEU A 139 -13.27 -8.50 26.24
N GLY A 140 -12.69 -9.46 26.96
CA GLY A 140 -11.54 -9.24 27.82
C GLY A 140 -10.23 -9.54 27.09
N PHE A 141 -9.20 -8.72 27.31
CA PHE A 141 -7.86 -8.96 26.79
C PHE A 141 -6.79 -8.63 27.83
N ILE A 142 -5.69 -9.38 27.81
CA ILE A 142 -4.47 -9.05 28.55
C ILE A 142 -3.40 -8.70 27.51
N PRO A 143 -2.98 -7.41 27.38
CA PRO A 143 -1.87 -7.01 26.53
C PRO A 143 -0.61 -7.77 26.88
N SER A 144 0.03 -8.41 25.90
CA SER A 144 1.11 -9.37 26.09
C SER A 144 2.08 -9.39 24.90
N ASP A 145 3.09 -10.25 24.96
CA ASP A 145 4.08 -10.39 23.90
C ASP A 145 4.39 -11.87 23.64
N GLN A 146 3.77 -12.43 22.61
CA GLN A 146 3.89 -13.86 22.28
C GLN A 146 5.30 -14.28 21.86
N ARG A 147 6.19 -13.32 21.61
CA ARG A 147 7.61 -13.59 21.30
C ARG A 147 8.39 -14.00 22.55
N LYS A 148 7.86 -13.71 23.74
CA LYS A 148 8.51 -14.01 25.02
C LYS A 148 7.90 -15.26 25.64
N PHE A 149 8.74 -16.09 26.26
CA PHE A 149 8.29 -17.32 26.93
C PHE A 149 7.20 -17.07 28.00
N ALA A 150 7.28 -15.95 28.70
CA ALA A 150 6.34 -15.54 29.75
C ALA A 150 4.88 -15.42 29.25
N TYR A 151 4.65 -15.24 27.95
CA TYR A 151 3.32 -15.24 27.34
C TYR A 151 2.51 -16.50 27.71
N ASN A 152 3.16 -17.67 27.72
CA ASN A 152 2.52 -18.94 28.02
C ASN A 152 1.98 -19.01 29.46
N LEU A 153 2.62 -18.29 30.40
CA LEU A 153 2.19 -18.23 31.80
C LEU A 153 0.94 -17.35 31.96
N VAL A 154 0.88 -16.22 31.22
CA VAL A 154 -0.28 -15.31 31.20
C VAL A 154 -1.52 -16.00 30.64
N PHE A 155 -1.36 -16.92 29.68
CA PHE A 155 -2.48 -17.71 29.14
C PHE A 155 -3.23 -18.50 30.22
N GLY A 156 -2.56 -18.91 31.30
CA GLY A 156 -3.20 -19.58 32.43
C GLY A 156 -4.30 -18.73 33.10
N LEU A 157 -4.14 -17.41 33.11
CA LEU A 157 -5.08 -16.46 33.71
C LEU A 157 -6.42 -16.39 32.97
N VAL A 158 -6.44 -16.75 31.67
CA VAL A 158 -7.68 -16.89 30.91
C VAL A 158 -8.57 -17.98 31.49
N LEU A 159 -7.97 -19.08 31.92
CA LEU A 159 -8.70 -20.18 32.55
C LEU A 159 -9.26 -19.75 33.92
N THR A 160 -8.54 -18.91 34.66
CA THR A 160 -9.04 -18.29 35.89
C THR A 160 -10.30 -17.47 35.61
N ILE A 161 -10.26 -16.57 34.62
CA ILE A 161 -11.40 -15.72 34.22
C ILE A 161 -12.59 -16.58 33.78
N LEU A 162 -12.35 -17.60 32.96
CA LEU A 162 -13.40 -18.51 32.52
C LEU A 162 -14.04 -19.28 33.69
N LYS A 163 -13.25 -19.77 34.65
CA LYS A 163 -13.77 -20.46 35.84
C LYS A 163 -14.60 -19.53 36.71
N ILE A 164 -14.18 -18.27 36.86
CA ILE A 164 -14.96 -17.25 37.58
C ILE A 164 -16.32 -17.04 36.89
N ALA A 165 -16.32 -16.89 35.56
CA ALA A 165 -17.55 -16.76 34.80
C ALA A 165 -18.45 -18.00 34.97
N GLU A 166 -17.91 -19.22 34.77
CA GLU A 166 -18.67 -20.47 34.88
C GLU A 166 -19.25 -20.69 36.29
N LYS A 167 -18.51 -20.33 37.35
CA LYS A 167 -18.98 -20.41 38.74
C LYS A 167 -20.21 -19.51 38.99
N ASN A 168 -20.33 -18.42 38.25
CA ASN A 168 -21.41 -17.43 38.38
C ASN A 168 -22.45 -17.55 37.25
N GLY A 169 -22.59 -18.75 36.66
CA GLY A 169 -23.60 -19.02 35.62
C GLY A 169 -23.24 -18.56 34.22
N GLY A 170 -22.03 -18.04 34.02
CA GLY A 170 -21.50 -17.63 32.73
C GLY A 170 -20.91 -18.76 31.89
N ARG A 171 -20.29 -18.37 30.76
CA ARG A 171 -19.68 -19.28 29.79
C ARG A 171 -18.57 -18.60 29.00
N ALA A 172 -17.79 -19.39 28.28
CA ALA A 172 -16.90 -18.87 27.23
C ALA A 172 -17.73 -18.21 26.12
N TYR A 173 -17.22 -17.09 25.57
CA TYR A 173 -17.87 -16.37 24.47
C TYR A 173 -17.99 -17.20 23.20
N SER A 174 -16.91 -17.88 22.82
CA SER A 174 -16.87 -18.72 21.62
C SER A 174 -16.22 -20.07 21.90
N THR A 175 -16.37 -21.00 20.96
CA THR A 175 -15.72 -22.30 21.05
C THR A 175 -14.23 -22.20 20.68
N GLY A 176 -13.88 -21.37 19.70
CA GLY A 176 -12.54 -21.34 19.10
C GLY A 176 -12.00 -22.73 18.74
N LEU A 177 -10.67 -22.86 18.66
CA LEU A 177 -9.98 -24.16 18.60
C LEU A 177 -9.89 -24.81 19.99
N TYR A 178 -9.66 -23.98 21.02
CA TYR A 178 -9.35 -24.40 22.38
C TYR A 178 -10.55 -25.00 23.15
N PHE A 179 -11.77 -24.50 22.92
CA PHE A 179 -13.01 -24.95 23.59
C PHE A 179 -13.95 -25.68 22.62
N SER A 180 -13.43 -26.27 21.55
CA SER A 180 -14.20 -27.00 20.54
C SER A 180 -15.05 -28.15 21.12
N SER A 181 -14.55 -28.84 22.17
CA SER A 181 -15.31 -29.86 22.90
C SER A 181 -16.50 -29.30 23.70
N ARG A 182 -16.45 -28.02 24.07
CA ARG A 182 -17.50 -27.32 24.82
C ARG A 182 -18.59 -26.73 23.92
N ALA A 183 -18.51 -26.94 22.60
CA ALA A 183 -19.47 -26.39 21.63
C ALA A 183 -20.95 -26.66 21.96
N PRO A 184 -21.36 -27.87 22.42
CA PRO A 184 -22.76 -28.10 22.78
C PRO A 184 -23.22 -27.27 23.99
N LYS A 185 -22.30 -26.95 24.92
CA LYS A 185 -22.58 -26.11 26.10
C LYS A 185 -22.72 -24.64 25.68
N ILE A 186 -21.79 -24.16 24.85
CA ILE A 186 -21.69 -22.76 24.39
C ILE A 186 -22.82 -22.41 23.40
N LEU A 187 -23.01 -23.22 22.35
CA LEU A 187 -23.93 -22.92 21.24
C LEU A 187 -25.31 -23.57 21.40
N GLY A 188 -25.45 -24.54 22.31
CA GLY A 188 -26.60 -25.43 22.40
C GLY A 188 -26.44 -26.71 21.56
N LYS A 189 -26.96 -27.83 22.08
CA LYS A 189 -26.79 -29.17 21.48
C LYS A 189 -27.32 -29.24 20.03
N GLN A 190 -28.52 -28.69 19.79
CA GLN A 190 -29.16 -28.73 18.47
C GLN A 190 -28.38 -27.92 17.44
N ARG A 191 -28.04 -26.66 17.76
CA ARG A 191 -27.27 -25.78 16.87
C ARG A 191 -25.89 -26.36 16.56
N ALA A 192 -25.19 -26.89 17.56
CA ALA A 192 -23.89 -27.55 17.35
C ALA A 192 -24.00 -28.77 16.41
N LYS A 193 -25.06 -29.57 16.53
CA LYS A 193 -25.32 -30.71 15.63
C LYS A 193 -25.59 -30.25 14.20
N GLN A 194 -26.45 -29.24 14.02
CA GLN A 194 -26.77 -28.67 12.71
C GLN A 194 -25.53 -28.10 12.01
N MET A 195 -24.67 -27.37 12.74
CA MET A 195 -23.43 -26.83 12.18
C MET A 195 -22.46 -27.93 11.71
N LYS A 196 -22.31 -29.02 12.46
CA LYS A 196 -21.49 -30.17 12.03
C LYS A 196 -22.05 -30.84 10.78
N GLN A 197 -23.36 -31.03 10.73
CA GLN A 197 -24.04 -31.62 9.58
C GLN A 197 -23.87 -30.74 8.34
N TYR A 198 -24.06 -29.43 8.49
CA TYR A 198 -23.84 -28.45 7.43
C TYR A 198 -22.40 -28.48 6.92
N LYS A 199 -21.39 -28.42 7.81
CA LYS A 199 -19.98 -28.52 7.45
C LYS A 199 -19.69 -29.77 6.62
N LYS A 200 -20.20 -30.93 7.05
CA LYS A 200 -20.04 -32.20 6.33
C LYS A 200 -20.70 -32.18 4.94
N ALA A 201 -21.83 -31.49 4.80
CA ALA A 201 -22.54 -31.38 3.54
C ALA A 201 -21.84 -30.45 2.54
N VAL A 202 -21.38 -29.28 2.98
CA VAL A 202 -20.77 -28.26 2.10
C VAL A 202 -19.28 -28.45 1.86
N ASP A 203 -18.59 -29.18 2.73
CA ASP A 203 -17.17 -29.52 2.58
C ASP A 203 -16.91 -30.99 2.94
N PRO A 204 -17.41 -31.92 2.13
CA PRO A 204 -17.30 -33.36 2.40
C PRO A 204 -15.85 -33.87 2.41
N ARG A 205 -14.93 -33.13 1.75
CA ARG A 205 -13.50 -33.45 1.69
C ARG A 205 -12.68 -32.73 2.78
N ASN A 206 -13.31 -31.90 3.61
CA ASN A 206 -12.68 -31.13 4.68
C ASN A 206 -11.51 -30.23 4.20
N ILE A 207 -11.64 -29.66 3.00
CA ILE A 207 -10.60 -28.82 2.39
C ILE A 207 -10.76 -27.35 2.83
N LEU A 208 -11.98 -26.90 3.10
CA LEU A 208 -12.31 -25.52 3.46
C LEU A 208 -12.10 -25.29 4.97
N ASN A 209 -10.89 -24.91 5.37
CA ASN A 209 -10.50 -24.71 6.78
C ASN A 209 -10.61 -26.02 7.60
N PRO A 210 -9.69 -26.97 7.39
CA PRO A 210 -9.64 -28.20 8.19
C PRO A 210 -9.60 -27.89 9.69
N ASP A 211 -10.19 -28.78 10.49
CA ASP A 211 -10.37 -28.68 11.96
C ASP A 211 -11.32 -27.57 12.46
N LYS A 212 -11.71 -26.59 11.61
CA LYS A 212 -12.76 -25.64 11.98
C LYS A 212 -14.16 -26.28 11.88
N VAL A 213 -15.02 -25.93 12.85
CA VAL A 213 -16.38 -26.49 13.14
C VAL A 213 -16.37 -27.80 13.95
N PHE A 214 -15.46 -27.84 14.93
CA PHE A 214 -15.40 -28.74 16.10
C PHE A 214 -14.58 -30.02 15.93
N GLY A 215 -13.43 -29.93 15.25
CA GLY A 215 -12.29 -30.82 15.43
C GLY A 215 -11.11 -30.10 16.09
N GLY A 216 -10.48 -30.74 17.10
CA GLY A 216 -9.37 -30.17 17.88
C GLY A 216 -9.06 -31.05 19.10
N LYS A 217 -9.17 -32.38 18.95
CA LYS A 217 -9.23 -33.33 20.08
C LYS A 217 -7.98 -33.27 20.96
N MET A 218 -6.80 -33.08 20.37
CA MET A 218 -5.54 -33.01 21.10
C MET A 218 -5.42 -31.70 21.89
N ILE A 219 -5.67 -30.55 21.25
CA ILE A 219 -5.66 -29.23 21.90
C ILE A 219 -6.69 -29.17 23.03
N SER A 220 -7.89 -29.71 22.82
CA SER A 220 -8.92 -29.73 23.86
C SER A 220 -8.56 -30.64 25.03
N LYS A 221 -7.80 -31.73 24.82
CA LYS A 221 -7.28 -32.58 25.91
C LYS A 221 -6.21 -31.84 26.72
N ILE A 222 -5.30 -31.15 26.02
CA ILE A 222 -4.27 -30.30 26.65
C ILE A 222 -4.94 -29.20 27.50
N LEU A 223 -6.01 -28.56 27.01
CA LEU A 223 -6.77 -27.60 27.83
C LEU A 223 -7.49 -28.23 29.01
N GLY A 224 -7.96 -29.47 28.90
CA GLY A 224 -8.53 -30.21 30.03
C GLY A 224 -7.50 -30.37 31.15
N MET A 225 -6.27 -30.76 30.80
CA MET A 225 -5.15 -30.86 31.74
C MET A 225 -4.74 -29.50 32.30
N ALA A 226 -4.62 -28.47 31.46
CA ALA A 226 -4.28 -27.11 31.89
C ALA A 226 -5.33 -26.53 32.86
N ASN A 227 -6.62 -26.86 32.67
CA ASN A 227 -7.67 -26.44 33.60
C ASN A 227 -7.51 -27.05 35.00
N LEU A 228 -7.02 -28.29 35.11
CA LEU A 228 -6.74 -28.92 36.40
C LEU A 228 -5.54 -28.25 37.10
N LEU A 229 -4.55 -27.80 36.32
CA LEU A 229 -3.34 -27.15 36.83
C LEU A 229 -3.46 -25.62 37.02
N GLU A 230 -4.57 -24.99 36.61
CA GLU A 230 -4.76 -23.53 36.69
C GLU A 230 -4.51 -22.93 38.09
N PRO A 231 -4.97 -23.52 39.22
CA PRO A 231 -4.71 -22.94 40.54
C PRO A 231 -3.22 -22.86 40.87
N VAL A 232 -2.42 -23.77 40.31
CA VAL A 232 -0.96 -23.81 40.44
C VAL A 232 -0.30 -22.86 39.45
N ALA A 233 -0.86 -22.68 38.25
CA ALA A 233 -0.32 -21.79 37.22
C ALA A 233 -0.60 -20.29 37.46
N ARG A 234 -1.70 -19.95 38.14
CA ARG A 234 -2.14 -18.56 38.37
C ARG A 234 -1.08 -17.68 39.06
N PRO A 235 -0.42 -18.10 40.16
CA PRO A 235 0.63 -17.29 40.77
C PRO A 235 1.75 -16.94 39.79
N PHE A 236 2.20 -17.91 38.98
CA PHE A 236 3.22 -17.67 37.96
C PHE A 236 2.76 -16.69 36.88
N GLY A 237 1.49 -16.77 36.45
CA GLY A 237 0.91 -15.81 35.52
C GLY A 237 0.85 -14.38 36.09
N ASN A 238 0.51 -14.23 37.38
CA ASN A 238 0.48 -12.92 38.06
C ASN A 238 1.90 -12.37 38.32
N LEU A 239 2.90 -13.23 38.50
CA LEU A 239 4.30 -12.81 38.64
C LEU A 239 4.94 -12.30 37.33
N VAL A 240 4.29 -12.48 36.18
CA VAL A 240 4.79 -11.95 34.91
C VAL A 240 4.66 -10.43 34.91
N ILE A 241 5.79 -9.72 34.88
CA ILE A 241 5.82 -8.27 34.72
C ILE A 241 5.60 -7.93 33.25
N MET A 242 4.44 -7.32 32.95
CA MET A 242 4.08 -6.88 31.61
C MET A 242 4.45 -5.41 31.42
N LYS A 243 5.45 -5.14 30.59
CA LYS A 243 5.74 -3.77 30.15
C LYS A 243 4.73 -3.39 29.06
N VAL A 244 3.75 -2.56 29.44
CA VAL A 244 2.75 -2.03 28.51
C VAL A 244 3.23 -0.68 27.97
N GLY A 245 3.23 -0.53 26.66
CA GLY A 245 3.73 0.62 25.92
C GLY A 245 4.16 0.19 24.52
N GLU A 246 4.02 1.07 23.52
CA GLU A 246 4.66 0.80 22.22
C GLU A 246 6.18 0.80 22.41
N GLN A 247 6.80 -0.36 22.20
CA GLN A 247 8.24 -0.59 22.43
C GLN A 247 8.83 -1.34 21.25
N PRO A 248 8.85 -0.73 20.04
CA PRO A 248 9.52 -1.33 18.91
C PRO A 248 10.97 -1.59 19.27
N GLU A 249 11.41 -2.84 19.16
CA GLU A 249 12.81 -3.18 19.35
C GLU A 249 13.64 -2.49 18.26
N GLN A 250 14.79 -1.92 18.63
CA GLN A 250 15.69 -1.37 17.61
C GLN A 250 16.46 -2.47 16.88
N GLN A 251 16.70 -3.60 17.54
CA GLN A 251 17.41 -4.72 16.95
C GLN A 251 16.51 -5.42 15.91
N PRO A 252 17.05 -5.71 14.71
CA PRO A 252 16.34 -6.52 13.72
C PRO A 252 15.98 -7.91 14.25
N VAL A 253 14.82 -8.43 13.82
CA VAL A 253 14.43 -9.83 14.04
C VAL A 253 14.70 -10.58 12.74
N LYS A 254 15.73 -11.45 12.76
CA LYS A 254 16.41 -11.90 11.54
C LYS A 254 16.94 -10.69 10.77
N ASP A 255 16.42 -10.45 9.58
CA ASP A 255 16.75 -9.36 8.65
C ASP A 255 15.61 -8.33 8.52
N ILE A 256 14.54 -8.48 9.31
CA ILE A 256 13.42 -7.53 9.34
C ILE A 256 13.70 -6.43 10.38
N PRO A 257 13.55 -5.13 10.05
CA PRO A 257 13.69 -4.03 11.00
C PRO A 257 12.81 -4.24 12.24
N GLY A 258 13.34 -3.96 13.44
CA GLY A 258 12.69 -4.36 14.70
C GLY A 258 11.33 -3.68 14.99
N ASP A 259 11.12 -2.46 14.49
CA ASP A 259 9.82 -1.78 14.48
C ASP A 259 8.81 -2.45 13.54
N VAL A 260 9.22 -2.77 12.32
CA VAL A 260 8.40 -3.53 11.36
C VAL A 260 8.06 -4.91 11.93
N ALA A 261 9.01 -5.56 12.58
CA ALA A 261 8.78 -6.81 13.29
C ALA A 261 7.71 -6.64 14.39
N TRP A 262 7.84 -5.61 15.23
CA TRP A 262 6.85 -5.26 16.25
C TRP A 262 5.45 -5.07 15.65
N TYR A 263 5.33 -4.29 14.58
CA TYR A 263 4.06 -4.03 13.90
C TYR A 263 3.45 -5.27 13.27
N ALA A 264 4.26 -6.19 12.75
CA ALA A 264 3.80 -7.47 12.23
C ALA A 264 3.08 -8.28 13.32
N TYR A 265 3.64 -8.30 14.54
CA TYR A 265 2.98 -8.92 15.70
C TYR A 265 1.78 -8.10 16.16
N ALA A 266 1.86 -6.77 16.21
CA ALA A 266 0.77 -5.88 16.61
C ALA A 266 -0.46 -5.94 15.68
N CYS A 267 -0.29 -6.31 14.41
CA CYS A 267 -1.39 -6.53 13.46
C CYS A 267 -2.45 -7.49 14.02
N SER A 268 -3.69 -7.01 14.18
CA SER A 268 -4.81 -7.78 14.75
C SER A 268 -5.37 -8.85 13.80
N GLN A 269 -4.95 -8.85 12.54
CA GLN A 269 -5.46 -9.74 11.49
C GLN A 269 -6.99 -9.63 11.25
N CYS A 270 -7.60 -8.50 11.65
CA CYS A 270 -9.05 -8.24 11.55
C CYS A 270 -9.59 -8.16 10.10
N GLY A 271 -8.79 -7.60 9.18
CA GLY A 271 -9.15 -7.51 7.76
C GLY A 271 -9.82 -6.21 7.30
N TYR A 272 -9.98 -5.20 8.16
CA TYR A 272 -10.54 -3.89 7.74
C TYR A 272 -9.77 -3.20 6.61
N CYS A 273 -8.50 -3.54 6.42
CA CYS A 273 -7.67 -3.00 5.34
C CYS A 273 -7.76 -3.78 4.02
N ILE A 274 -8.51 -4.88 3.96
CA ILE A 274 -8.53 -5.77 2.78
C ILE A 274 -9.33 -5.15 1.66
N ASP A 275 -10.60 -4.86 1.91
CA ASP A 275 -11.55 -4.41 0.88
C ASP A 275 -11.17 -3.03 0.31
N GLU A 276 -10.45 -2.25 1.11
CA GLU A 276 -9.98 -0.89 0.77
C GLU A 276 -8.62 -0.90 0.05
N CYS A 277 -7.90 -2.02 0.06
CA CYS A 277 -6.57 -2.10 -0.55
C CYS A 277 -6.66 -2.39 -2.05
N ASP A 278 -6.15 -1.47 -2.85
CA ASP A 278 -6.03 -1.58 -4.30
C ASP A 278 -5.27 -2.80 -4.77
N GLN A 279 -4.28 -3.23 -4.00
CA GLN A 279 -3.54 -4.45 -4.28
C GLN A 279 -4.39 -5.71 -4.08
N PHE A 280 -5.34 -5.68 -3.14
CA PHE A 280 -6.24 -6.79 -2.90
C PHE A 280 -7.43 -6.77 -3.86
N TYR A 281 -8.22 -5.68 -3.94
CA TYR A 281 -9.39 -5.67 -4.82
C TYR A 281 -9.01 -5.79 -6.31
N GLY A 282 -7.81 -5.35 -6.69
CA GLY A 282 -7.28 -5.55 -8.05
C GLY A 282 -6.87 -7.00 -8.35
N ARG A 283 -6.29 -7.73 -7.37
CA ARG A 283 -5.68 -9.07 -7.60
C ARG A 283 -6.47 -10.24 -7.00
N GLY A 284 -7.37 -9.99 -6.05
CA GLY A 284 -8.18 -10.98 -5.34
C GLY A 284 -7.41 -11.92 -4.41
N TRP A 285 -6.14 -11.65 -4.09
CA TRP A 285 -5.31 -12.55 -3.28
C TRP A 285 -4.90 -11.93 -1.95
N GLU A 286 -5.20 -12.61 -0.84
CA GLU A 286 -5.01 -12.09 0.52
C GLU A 286 -3.58 -11.62 0.79
N SER A 287 -2.59 -12.28 0.21
CA SER A 287 -1.19 -11.91 0.44
C SER A 287 -0.81 -10.53 -0.10
N GLN A 288 -1.61 -9.98 -1.01
CA GLN A 288 -1.43 -8.63 -1.54
C GLN A 288 -2.00 -7.58 -0.58
N SER A 289 -2.90 -7.96 0.34
CA SER A 289 -3.46 -7.07 1.34
C SER A 289 -2.41 -6.70 2.40
N PRO A 290 -2.55 -5.57 3.11
CA PRO A 290 -1.67 -5.24 4.22
C PRO A 290 -1.70 -6.30 5.32
N ARG A 291 -2.87 -6.87 5.61
CA ARG A 291 -3.03 -7.96 6.58
C ARG A 291 -2.18 -9.17 6.18
N GLY A 292 -2.28 -9.58 4.91
CA GLY A 292 -1.54 -10.72 4.38
C GLY A 292 -0.03 -10.52 4.42
N LYS A 293 0.46 -9.32 4.12
CA LYS A 293 1.89 -8.98 4.22
C LYS A 293 2.39 -9.06 5.66
N TRP A 294 1.63 -8.54 6.62
CA TRP A 294 1.96 -8.69 8.05
C TRP A 294 2.00 -10.16 8.49
N TYR A 295 1.06 -10.97 8.01
CA TYR A 295 1.05 -12.40 8.27
C TYR A 295 2.32 -13.07 7.72
N TRP A 296 2.65 -12.80 6.46
CA TRP A 296 3.86 -13.34 5.83
C TRP A 296 5.16 -12.96 6.53
N LEU A 297 5.29 -11.71 6.98
CA LEU A 297 6.45 -11.29 7.78
C LEU A 297 6.58 -12.12 9.06
N ARG A 298 5.47 -12.41 9.74
CA ARG A 298 5.48 -13.28 10.93
C ARG A 298 5.89 -14.70 10.59
N GLU A 299 5.31 -15.31 9.56
CA GLU A 299 5.69 -16.65 9.12
C GLU A 299 7.18 -16.75 8.81
N TYR A 300 7.73 -15.70 8.19
CA TYR A 300 9.15 -15.59 7.87
C TYR A 300 10.01 -15.47 9.13
N MET A 301 9.69 -14.53 10.03
CA MET A 301 10.42 -14.35 11.29
C MET A 301 10.37 -15.60 12.18
N GLU A 302 9.25 -16.31 12.17
CA GLU A 302 9.06 -17.56 12.94
C GLU A 302 9.68 -18.79 12.25
N GLY A 303 10.28 -18.64 11.06
CA GLY A 303 11.03 -19.70 10.36
C GLY A 303 10.16 -20.72 9.63
N ARG A 304 8.88 -20.43 9.43
CA ARG A 304 7.93 -21.30 8.70
C ARG A 304 7.97 -21.11 7.20
N THR A 305 8.55 -20.01 6.71
CA THR A 305 8.80 -19.77 5.29
C THR A 305 10.17 -19.15 5.07
N LYS A 306 10.66 -19.23 3.83
CA LYS A 306 11.88 -18.54 3.37
C LYS A 306 11.50 -17.33 2.54
N TRP A 307 12.35 -16.31 2.58
CA TRP A 307 12.25 -15.15 1.71
C TRP A 307 12.47 -15.54 0.24
N ASN A 308 11.75 -14.92 -0.69
CA ASN A 308 11.93 -15.11 -2.12
C ASN A 308 11.49 -13.87 -2.91
N GLN A 309 11.80 -13.84 -4.21
CA GLN A 309 11.50 -12.70 -5.08
C GLN A 309 10.00 -12.36 -5.16
N LYS A 310 9.11 -13.35 -5.08
CA LYS A 310 7.65 -13.09 -5.06
C LYS A 310 7.22 -12.31 -3.82
N MET A 311 7.87 -12.55 -2.68
CA MET A 311 7.61 -11.80 -1.45
C MET A 311 8.14 -10.37 -1.58
N VAL A 312 9.34 -10.17 -2.15
CA VAL A 312 9.90 -8.85 -2.48
C VAL A 312 8.92 -8.07 -3.37
N ASP A 313 8.51 -8.66 -4.49
CA ASP A 313 7.56 -8.07 -5.43
C ASP A 313 6.24 -7.65 -4.75
N THR A 314 5.76 -8.45 -3.80
CA THR A 314 4.52 -8.16 -3.08
C THR A 314 4.65 -6.96 -2.14
N VAL A 315 5.83 -6.73 -1.56
CA VAL A 315 6.10 -5.49 -0.79
C VAL A 315 6.22 -4.30 -1.75
N LEU A 316 6.93 -4.48 -2.87
CA LEU A 316 7.18 -3.43 -3.86
C LEU A 316 5.91 -2.96 -4.58
N VAL A 317 4.91 -3.83 -4.79
CA VAL A 317 3.72 -3.45 -5.58
C VAL A 317 2.74 -2.52 -4.84
N CYS A 318 2.89 -2.34 -3.52
CA CYS A 318 2.06 -1.39 -2.76
C CYS A 318 2.15 0.03 -3.36
N THR A 319 1.01 0.67 -3.65
CA THR A 319 0.98 2.01 -4.26
C THR A 319 1.23 3.16 -3.27
N THR A 320 1.62 2.84 -2.02
CA THR A 320 1.93 3.83 -0.97
C THR A 320 0.81 4.86 -0.76
N CYS A 321 -0.44 4.44 -0.98
CA CYS A 321 -1.59 5.35 -0.97
C CYS A 321 -2.09 5.69 0.45
N GLU A 322 -1.63 5.00 1.48
CA GLU A 322 -2.00 5.17 2.90
C GLU A 322 -3.48 4.96 3.30
N LEU A 323 -4.38 4.56 2.39
CA LEU A 323 -5.77 4.27 2.78
C LEU A 323 -5.85 3.20 3.89
N CYS A 324 -4.94 2.23 3.85
CA CYS A 324 -4.83 1.22 4.90
C CYS A 324 -4.38 1.76 6.27
N ASN A 325 -3.61 2.86 6.33
CA ASN A 325 -3.24 3.51 7.58
C ASN A 325 -4.50 4.10 8.25
N LEU A 326 -5.35 4.75 7.45
CA LEU A 326 -6.60 5.39 7.92
C LEU A 326 -7.68 4.38 8.37
N ARG A 327 -7.59 3.14 7.91
CA ARG A 327 -8.54 2.06 8.22
C ARG A 327 -8.06 1.09 9.29
N CYS A 328 -6.79 1.16 9.69
CA CYS A 328 -6.22 0.20 10.62
C CYS A 328 -6.81 0.35 12.03
N SER A 329 -7.50 -0.69 12.52
CA SER A 329 -8.04 -0.70 13.90
C SER A 329 -6.98 -0.73 15.00
N ALA A 330 -5.74 -1.03 14.63
CA ALA A 330 -4.58 -0.97 15.53
C ALA A 330 -3.69 0.25 15.25
N SER A 331 -4.13 1.18 14.40
CA SER A 331 -3.39 2.39 14.04
C SER A 331 -1.96 2.12 13.58
N LEU A 332 -1.71 1.05 12.82
CA LEU A 332 -0.35 0.71 12.40
C LEU A 332 0.17 1.65 11.31
N PRO A 333 1.47 2.02 11.32
CA PRO A 333 2.11 2.79 10.25
C PRO A 333 2.47 1.85 9.08
N ILE A 334 1.45 1.41 8.35
CA ILE A 334 1.55 0.32 7.37
C ILE A 334 2.42 0.73 6.17
N GLU A 335 2.11 1.87 5.57
CA GLU A 335 2.88 2.38 4.41
C GLU A 335 4.36 2.59 4.77
N GLN A 336 4.62 3.22 5.91
CA GLN A 336 5.98 3.54 6.36
C GLN A 336 6.79 2.26 6.58
N SER A 337 6.13 1.21 7.08
CA SER A 337 6.73 -0.10 7.24
C SER A 337 7.07 -0.75 5.91
N TRP A 338 6.22 -0.58 4.88
CA TRP A 338 6.55 -1.03 3.53
C TRP A 338 7.71 -0.25 2.95
N MET A 339 7.72 1.08 3.05
CA MET A 339 8.84 1.91 2.56
C MET A 339 10.16 1.56 3.23
N LYS A 340 10.16 1.35 4.56
CA LYS A 340 11.35 0.88 5.29
C LYS A 340 11.81 -0.48 4.78
N LEU A 341 10.89 -1.41 4.53
CA LEU A 341 11.22 -2.70 3.94
C LEU A 341 11.74 -2.57 2.51
N ARG A 342 11.29 -1.61 1.70
CA ARG A 342 11.86 -1.40 0.35
C ARG A 342 13.32 -1.01 0.40
N GLY A 343 13.67 -0.08 1.30
CA GLY A 343 15.06 0.27 1.56
C GLY A 343 15.87 -0.95 1.99
N LYS A 344 15.34 -1.71 2.95
CA LYS A 344 16.01 -2.93 3.41
C LYS A 344 16.25 -3.95 2.28
N LEU A 345 15.21 -4.21 1.49
CA LEU A 345 15.25 -5.27 0.48
C LEU A 345 16.07 -4.84 -0.74
N VAL A 346 15.79 -3.68 -1.32
CA VAL A 346 16.39 -3.28 -2.60
C VAL A 346 17.71 -2.55 -2.39
N HIS A 347 17.76 -1.58 -1.46
CA HIS A 347 18.97 -0.76 -1.27
C HIS A 347 20.03 -1.47 -0.43
N GLU A 348 19.66 -2.06 0.71
CA GLU A 348 20.65 -2.71 1.59
C GLU A 348 20.97 -4.16 1.19
N ASN A 349 19.95 -4.96 0.86
CA ASN A 349 20.13 -6.39 0.55
C ASN A 349 20.32 -6.65 -0.96
N ASP A 350 20.28 -5.61 -1.80
CA ASP A 350 20.47 -5.69 -3.26
C ASP A 350 19.46 -6.60 -4.00
N GLU A 351 18.28 -6.86 -3.41
CA GLU A 351 17.22 -7.66 -4.03
C GLU A 351 16.71 -6.99 -5.33
N MET A 352 16.16 -7.80 -6.24
CA MET A 352 15.67 -7.29 -7.52
C MET A 352 14.43 -6.41 -7.32
N THR A 353 14.48 -5.17 -7.82
CA THR A 353 13.29 -4.34 -7.99
C THR A 353 12.55 -4.69 -9.29
N PHE A 354 11.44 -4.01 -9.62
CA PHE A 354 10.81 -4.26 -10.92
C PHE A 354 11.77 -3.85 -12.05
N PRO A 355 12.11 -4.77 -12.99
CA PRO A 355 13.14 -4.53 -13.99
C PRO A 355 13.01 -3.22 -14.79
N PRO A 356 11.80 -2.74 -15.17
CA PRO A 356 11.65 -1.45 -15.84
C PRO A 356 12.23 -0.25 -15.07
N PHE A 357 12.34 -0.32 -13.74
CA PHE A 357 13.00 0.72 -12.95
C PHE A 357 14.50 0.81 -13.19
N GLU A 358 15.16 -0.26 -13.64
CA GLU A 358 16.57 -0.20 -14.07
C GLU A 358 16.71 0.66 -15.34
N MET A 359 15.79 0.50 -16.29
CA MET A 359 15.76 1.33 -17.50
C MET A 359 15.46 2.80 -17.16
N MET A 360 14.46 3.04 -16.30
CA MET A 360 14.16 4.40 -15.82
C MET A 360 15.36 5.04 -15.10
N ALA A 361 16.11 4.28 -14.30
CA ALA A 361 17.28 4.78 -13.61
C ALA A 361 18.42 5.12 -14.59
N ALA A 362 18.63 4.30 -15.62
CA ALA A 362 19.62 4.58 -16.66
C ALA A 362 19.27 5.86 -17.45
N ALA A 363 18.01 6.00 -17.87
CA ALA A 363 17.51 7.21 -18.54
C ALA A 363 17.61 8.44 -17.64
N LEU A 364 17.29 8.30 -16.35
CA LEU A 364 17.38 9.38 -15.37
C LEU A 364 18.81 9.90 -15.24
N LYS A 365 19.80 9.00 -15.19
CA LYS A 365 21.22 9.36 -15.09
C LYS A 365 21.73 10.04 -16.35
N ALA A 366 21.27 9.61 -17.53
CA ALA A 366 21.69 10.16 -18.80
C ALA A 366 21.05 11.54 -19.08
N GLU A 367 19.73 11.63 -18.94
CA GLU A 367 18.96 12.76 -19.47
C GLU A 367 18.23 13.57 -18.38
N GLY A 368 18.20 13.09 -17.13
CA GLY A 368 17.47 13.73 -16.03
C GLY A 368 15.96 13.46 -16.04
N ASN A 369 15.50 12.46 -16.80
CA ASN A 369 14.09 12.03 -16.84
C ASN A 369 13.98 10.51 -17.04
N ILE A 370 12.80 9.94 -16.79
CA ILE A 370 12.57 8.48 -16.84
C ILE A 370 12.07 7.97 -18.21
N TRP A 371 11.92 8.87 -19.18
CA TRP A 371 11.31 8.60 -20.50
C TRP A 371 12.35 8.52 -21.62
N ALA A 372 13.64 8.65 -21.31
CA ALA A 372 14.72 8.77 -22.29
C ALA A 372 14.49 9.90 -23.31
N GLY A 373 13.76 10.95 -22.93
CA GLY A 373 13.64 12.16 -23.74
C GLY A 373 14.93 12.96 -23.63
N TYR A 374 15.44 13.49 -24.75
CA TYR A 374 16.69 14.26 -24.72
C TYR A 374 16.55 15.51 -23.84
N ARG A 375 17.58 15.78 -23.02
CA ARG A 375 17.60 16.93 -22.11
C ARG A 375 17.41 18.26 -22.82
N LYS A 376 17.91 18.41 -24.05
CA LYS A 376 17.80 19.63 -24.86
C LYS A 376 16.35 20.00 -25.23
N ASN A 377 15.44 19.03 -25.20
CA ASN A 377 14.03 19.18 -25.56
C ASN A 377 13.12 19.44 -24.33
N ARG A 378 13.69 19.62 -23.14
CA ARG A 378 12.91 19.67 -21.89
C ARG A 378 11.88 20.80 -21.87
N THR A 379 12.15 21.91 -22.54
CA THR A 379 11.29 23.11 -22.54
C THR A 379 10.33 23.16 -23.71
N ASP A 380 10.26 22.13 -24.57
CA ASP A 380 9.45 22.15 -25.79
C ASP A 380 7.94 22.29 -25.53
N TRP A 381 7.48 21.92 -24.33
CA TRP A 381 6.09 22.06 -23.88
C TRP A 381 5.71 23.51 -23.52
N PHE A 382 6.69 24.40 -23.28
CA PHE A 382 6.41 25.73 -22.74
C PHE A 382 5.83 26.67 -23.82
N PRO A 383 4.70 27.37 -23.55
CA PRO A 383 4.09 28.28 -24.53
C PRO A 383 5.01 29.45 -24.88
N LYS A 384 5.32 29.62 -26.19
CA LYS A 384 6.29 30.62 -26.67
C LYS A 384 5.89 32.05 -26.34
N GLU A 385 4.60 32.33 -26.27
CA GLU A 385 4.04 33.64 -25.91
C GLU A 385 4.27 34.02 -24.44
N LEU A 386 4.62 33.05 -23.58
CA LEU A 386 4.95 33.27 -22.17
C LEU A 386 6.45 33.39 -21.93
N GLU A 387 7.31 33.02 -22.88
CA GLU A 387 8.78 32.94 -22.69
C GLU A 387 9.37 34.27 -22.20
N ALA A 388 8.92 35.39 -22.76
CA ALA A 388 9.42 36.72 -22.38
C ALA A 388 9.05 37.12 -20.94
N ARG A 389 7.95 36.58 -20.39
CA ARG A 389 7.47 36.90 -19.03
C ARG A 389 7.94 35.90 -17.98
N HIS A 390 7.90 34.62 -18.33
CA HIS A 390 8.01 33.50 -17.39
C HIS A 390 9.04 32.43 -17.79
N GLY A 391 9.73 32.63 -18.92
CA GLY A 391 10.74 31.71 -19.43
C GLY A 391 11.97 31.61 -18.53
N SER A 392 12.87 30.71 -18.92
CA SER A 392 14.11 30.46 -18.16
C SER A 392 14.99 31.72 -18.13
N GLY A 393 15.35 32.20 -16.93
CA GLY A 393 16.10 33.43 -16.74
C GLY A 393 15.25 34.66 -16.36
N SER A 394 13.92 34.55 -16.37
CA SER A 394 13.06 35.50 -15.69
C SER A 394 13.29 35.45 -14.18
N LYS A 395 13.27 36.61 -13.50
CA LYS A 395 13.46 36.69 -12.05
C LYS A 395 12.12 36.55 -11.33
N GLY A 396 12.06 35.66 -10.35
CA GLY A 396 10.91 35.50 -9.47
C GLY A 396 11.22 34.60 -8.28
N ASN A 397 10.50 34.81 -7.18
CA ASN A 397 10.63 33.97 -5.98
C ASN A 397 9.90 32.63 -6.15
N VAL A 398 8.97 32.56 -7.11
CA VAL A 398 8.18 31.38 -7.45
C VAL A 398 8.75 30.72 -8.71
N VAL A 399 9.03 29.42 -8.63
CA VAL A 399 9.41 28.60 -9.77
C VAL A 399 8.36 27.53 -10.05
N TYR A 400 7.91 27.44 -11.29
CA TYR A 400 7.08 26.33 -11.74
C TYR A 400 7.98 25.14 -12.10
N PHE A 401 7.77 24.03 -11.39
CA PHE A 401 8.41 22.75 -11.59
C PHE A 401 7.48 21.83 -12.39
N ALA A 402 7.79 21.62 -13.66
CA ALA A 402 6.94 20.84 -14.56
C ALA A 402 7.03 19.33 -14.28
N GLY A 403 8.22 18.85 -13.88
CA GLY A 403 8.49 17.43 -13.73
C GLY A 403 8.69 16.74 -15.09
N CYS A 404 8.88 15.42 -15.08
CA CYS A 404 9.27 14.71 -16.29
C CYS A 404 8.10 14.33 -17.21
N THR A 405 7.00 13.78 -16.68
CA THR A 405 5.88 13.32 -17.52
C THR A 405 5.18 14.47 -18.20
N ALA A 406 4.96 15.60 -17.51
CA ALA A 406 4.36 16.78 -18.11
C ALA A 406 5.31 17.54 -19.07
N SER A 407 6.61 17.23 -19.07
CA SER A 407 7.57 17.87 -19.99
C SER A 407 7.80 17.09 -21.29
N TYR A 408 7.57 15.77 -21.28
CA TYR A 408 7.93 14.88 -22.40
C TYR A 408 6.75 14.08 -22.97
N VAL A 409 5.67 13.91 -22.19
CA VAL A 409 4.57 12.99 -22.50
C VAL A 409 3.24 13.74 -22.52
N GLU A 410 2.78 14.21 -21.37
CA GLU A 410 1.51 14.93 -21.18
C GLU A 410 1.77 16.45 -21.18
N ASN A 411 2.24 16.96 -22.32
CA ASN A 411 2.75 18.34 -22.45
C ASN A 411 1.68 19.42 -22.25
N ASP A 412 0.42 19.07 -22.51
CA ASP A 412 -0.75 19.93 -22.30
C ASP A 412 -0.92 20.32 -20.83
N ILE A 413 -0.68 19.41 -19.88
CA ILE A 413 -0.79 19.68 -18.44
C ILE A 413 0.15 20.82 -18.05
N GLY A 414 1.42 20.74 -18.49
CA GLY A 414 2.43 21.75 -18.24
C GLY A 414 2.02 23.10 -18.82
N ALA A 415 1.71 23.10 -20.12
CA ALA A 415 1.35 24.28 -20.89
C ALA A 415 0.07 24.96 -20.36
N ALA A 416 -0.94 24.18 -20.01
CA ALA A 416 -2.21 24.68 -19.48
C ALA A 416 -2.05 25.24 -18.07
N SER A 417 -1.25 24.59 -17.21
CA SER A 417 -1.00 25.07 -15.84
C SER A 417 -0.34 26.45 -15.84
N VAL A 418 0.72 26.64 -16.64
CA VAL A 418 1.40 27.95 -16.74
C VAL A 418 0.54 29.01 -17.40
N THR A 419 -0.30 28.61 -18.36
CA THR A 419 -1.28 29.49 -19.02
C THR A 419 -2.35 29.98 -18.04
N LEU A 420 -2.85 29.09 -17.18
CA LEU A 420 -3.83 29.43 -16.16
C LEU A 420 -3.22 30.33 -15.07
N MET A 421 -1.98 30.07 -14.68
CA MET A 421 -1.26 30.91 -13.71
C MET A 421 -1.00 32.33 -14.26
N ASP A 422 -0.54 32.46 -15.51
CA ASP A 422 -0.36 33.76 -16.18
C ASP A 422 -1.69 34.52 -16.26
N ALA A 423 -2.78 33.85 -16.66
CA ALA A 423 -4.11 34.46 -16.73
C ALA A 423 -4.65 34.90 -15.36
N ALA A 424 -4.26 34.22 -14.28
CA ALA A 424 -4.58 34.59 -12.89
C ALA A 424 -3.65 35.67 -12.31
N GLY A 425 -2.72 36.21 -13.09
CA GLY A 425 -1.79 37.25 -12.68
C GLY A 425 -0.69 36.77 -11.73
N ILE A 426 -0.37 35.47 -11.75
CA ILE A 426 0.67 34.88 -10.91
C ILE A 426 2.02 34.99 -11.63
N ASN A 427 3.00 35.64 -11.01
CA ASN A 427 4.35 35.74 -11.55
C ASN A 427 5.21 34.53 -11.13
N PHE A 428 5.82 33.85 -12.10
CA PHE A 428 6.70 32.69 -11.89
C PHE A 428 7.82 32.64 -12.94
N THR A 429 8.81 31.78 -12.69
CA THR A 429 9.86 31.39 -13.65
C THR A 429 9.89 29.87 -13.82
N ILE A 430 10.69 29.35 -14.75
CA ILE A 430 10.95 27.90 -14.91
C ILE A 430 12.44 27.61 -14.78
N LEU A 431 12.78 26.39 -14.33
CA LEU A 431 14.16 25.91 -14.24
C LEU A 431 14.80 25.60 -15.62
N GLY A 432 13.99 25.53 -16.68
CA GLY A 432 14.43 25.17 -18.02
C GLY A 432 15.15 23.82 -18.07
N ASN A 433 16.22 23.74 -18.88
CA ASN A 433 17.03 22.53 -19.03
C ASN A 433 17.80 22.11 -17.76
N ALA A 434 17.78 22.88 -16.68
CA ALA A 434 18.38 22.46 -15.40
C ALA A 434 17.47 21.49 -14.62
N GLU A 435 16.16 21.55 -14.83
CA GLU A 435 15.20 20.72 -14.10
C GLU A 435 15.43 19.22 -14.37
N ASN A 436 15.22 18.39 -13.34
CA ASN A 436 15.24 16.93 -13.46
C ASN A 436 13.89 16.35 -13.05
N CYS A 437 13.73 15.02 -13.15
CA CYS A 437 12.61 14.32 -12.54
C CYS A 437 12.53 14.62 -11.03
N CYS A 438 11.33 14.51 -10.43
CA CYS A 438 11.17 14.64 -8.98
C CYS A 438 11.71 13.42 -8.20
N GLY A 439 11.94 12.29 -8.87
CA GLY A 439 12.54 11.10 -8.25
C GLY A 439 11.57 10.09 -7.67
N THR A 440 10.26 10.34 -7.75
CA THR A 440 9.23 9.40 -7.23
C THR A 440 9.48 7.94 -7.63
N PRO A 441 9.74 7.61 -8.92
CA PRO A 441 10.00 6.22 -9.32
C PRO A 441 11.21 5.59 -8.61
N MET A 442 12.28 6.36 -8.39
CA MET A 442 13.49 5.85 -7.72
C MET A 442 13.24 5.59 -6.23
N LEU A 443 12.53 6.51 -5.57
CA LEU A 443 12.17 6.34 -4.16
C LEU A 443 11.34 5.08 -3.95
N VAL A 444 10.26 4.91 -4.72
CA VAL A 444 9.35 3.78 -4.55
C VAL A 444 9.91 2.46 -5.05
N ALA A 445 10.87 2.49 -5.97
CA ALA A 445 11.60 1.31 -6.44
C ALA A 445 12.67 0.84 -5.45
N GLY A 446 12.98 1.62 -4.41
CA GLY A 446 14.07 1.34 -3.47
C GLY A 446 15.46 1.72 -3.97
N LYS A 447 15.56 2.56 -5.02
CA LYS A 447 16.83 3.08 -5.56
C LYS A 447 17.21 4.40 -4.87
N TRP A 448 17.52 4.32 -3.59
CA TRP A 448 17.60 5.48 -2.71
C TRP A 448 18.83 6.37 -2.93
N ASP A 449 19.94 5.82 -3.43
CA ASP A 449 21.10 6.63 -3.82
C ASP A 449 20.77 7.53 -5.03
N ASP A 450 20.18 6.92 -6.07
CA ASP A 450 19.74 7.64 -7.26
C ASP A 450 18.70 8.73 -6.93
N PHE A 451 17.82 8.43 -5.96
CA PHE A 451 16.86 9.41 -5.44
C PHE A 451 17.54 10.56 -4.69
N ALA A 452 18.45 10.26 -3.76
CA ALA A 452 19.12 11.27 -2.94
C ALA A 452 19.98 12.22 -3.79
N ASP A 453 20.69 11.69 -4.78
CA ASP A 453 21.51 12.50 -5.70
C ASP A 453 20.65 13.41 -6.58
N LEU A 454 19.51 12.92 -7.06
CA LEU A 454 18.56 13.71 -7.82
C LEU A 454 17.93 14.83 -6.99
N MET A 455 17.52 14.51 -5.76
CA MET A 455 16.97 15.48 -4.82
C MET A 455 17.95 16.63 -4.56
N ARG A 456 19.23 16.32 -4.28
CA ARG A 456 20.29 17.33 -4.08
C ARG A 456 20.37 18.29 -5.27
N LYS A 457 20.48 17.75 -6.49
CA LYS A 457 20.54 18.54 -7.72
C LYS A 457 19.33 19.45 -7.90
N ASN A 458 18.12 18.93 -7.63
CA ASN A 458 16.90 19.72 -7.74
C ASN A 458 16.87 20.87 -6.73
N ILE A 459 17.17 20.61 -5.45
CA ILE A 459 17.24 21.64 -4.40
C ILE A 459 18.27 22.71 -4.78
N GLU A 460 19.47 22.30 -5.21
CA GLU A 460 20.53 23.21 -5.66
C GLU A 460 20.09 24.07 -6.84
N ASN A 461 19.40 23.49 -7.83
CA ASN A 461 18.90 24.21 -8.99
C ASN A 461 17.88 25.29 -8.63
N VAL A 462 16.95 25.00 -7.71
CA VAL A 462 15.97 25.97 -7.20
C VAL A 462 16.67 27.09 -6.42
N LYS A 463 17.59 26.75 -5.52
CA LYS A 463 18.36 27.75 -4.76
C LYS A 463 19.19 28.65 -5.67
N ARG A 464 19.81 28.09 -6.72
CA ARG A 464 20.66 28.84 -7.66
C ARG A 464 19.92 29.95 -8.39
N ILE A 465 18.63 29.77 -8.69
CA ILE A 465 17.82 30.81 -9.34
C ILE A 465 17.18 31.78 -8.34
N GLY A 466 17.41 31.59 -7.03
CA GLY A 466 16.90 32.47 -5.97
C GLY A 466 15.42 32.28 -5.65
N ALA A 467 14.81 31.17 -6.06
CA ALA A 467 13.42 30.86 -5.72
C ALA A 467 13.33 30.21 -4.33
N ASP A 468 12.32 30.60 -3.57
CA ASP A 468 11.97 30.03 -2.26
C ASP A 468 10.64 29.25 -2.30
N THR A 469 9.90 29.33 -3.40
CA THR A 469 8.61 28.69 -3.58
C THR A 469 8.60 27.88 -4.87
N VAL A 470 8.34 26.57 -4.76
CA VAL A 470 8.15 25.66 -5.89
C VAL A 470 6.67 25.41 -6.09
N VAL A 471 6.19 25.63 -7.31
CA VAL A 471 4.82 25.32 -7.73
C VAL A 471 4.85 24.16 -8.71
N SER A 472 3.96 23.17 -8.57
CA SER A 472 3.86 22.08 -9.54
C SER A 472 2.41 21.79 -9.95
N SER A 473 2.26 21.11 -11.09
CA SER A 473 0.99 20.54 -11.55
C SER A 473 0.85 19.05 -11.29
N CYS A 474 1.97 18.34 -11.11
CA CYS A 474 1.94 16.93 -10.80
C CYS A 474 1.93 16.71 -9.29
N PRO A 475 0.92 16.03 -8.72
CA PRO A 475 0.86 15.69 -7.30
C PRO A 475 2.06 14.93 -6.76
N ALA A 476 2.66 14.05 -7.57
CA ALA A 476 3.85 13.35 -7.15
C ALA A 476 5.04 14.32 -7.01
N CYS A 477 5.10 15.37 -7.82
CA CYS A 477 6.11 16.43 -7.67
C CYS A 477 5.80 17.31 -6.45
N ASP A 478 4.53 17.69 -6.24
CA ASP A 478 4.10 18.43 -5.04
C ASP A 478 4.45 17.67 -3.76
N MET A 479 4.08 16.38 -3.66
CA MET A 479 4.42 15.53 -2.52
C MET A 479 5.93 15.43 -2.27
N MET A 480 6.74 15.39 -3.34
CA MET A 480 8.19 15.40 -3.23
C MET A 480 8.69 16.71 -2.60
N TRP A 481 8.31 17.86 -3.15
CA TRP A 481 8.76 19.15 -2.63
C TRP A 481 8.14 19.50 -1.26
N ARG A 482 6.88 19.15 -1.01
CA ARG A 482 6.17 19.52 0.22
C ARG A 482 6.61 18.70 1.43
N HIS A 483 6.89 17.40 1.21
CA HIS A 483 7.13 16.45 2.30
C HIS A 483 8.46 15.72 2.14
N THR A 484 8.60 14.93 1.07
CA THR A 484 9.68 13.94 0.98
C THR A 484 11.06 14.59 0.95
N TYR A 485 11.26 15.62 0.12
CA TYR A 485 12.53 16.33 0.01
C TYR A 485 12.91 16.99 1.33
N LYS A 486 11.95 17.55 2.05
CA LYS A 486 12.17 18.13 3.38
C LYS A 486 12.66 17.06 4.36
N GLU A 487 11.95 15.93 4.48
CA GLU A 487 12.32 14.84 5.39
C GLU A 487 13.71 14.26 5.05
N TRP A 488 14.02 14.10 3.77
CA TRP A 488 15.31 13.57 3.32
C TRP A 488 16.43 14.58 3.46
N ALA A 489 16.17 15.86 3.21
CA ALA A 489 17.12 16.94 3.45
C ALA A 489 17.47 17.01 4.94
N GLU A 490 16.48 16.92 5.84
CA GLU A 490 16.69 16.85 7.29
C GLU A 490 17.57 15.64 7.67
N LYS A 491 17.27 14.44 7.14
CA LYS A 491 18.08 13.23 7.38
C LYS A 491 19.53 13.35 6.90
N LEU A 492 19.76 14.12 5.83
CA LEU A 492 21.07 14.29 5.20
C LEU A 492 21.79 15.58 5.62
N GLY A 493 21.21 16.39 6.50
CA GLY A 493 21.79 17.67 6.93
C GLY A 493 21.84 18.74 5.83
N ILE A 494 20.94 18.67 4.84
CA ILE A 494 20.81 19.64 3.76
C ILE A 494 19.85 20.74 4.20
N ASP A 495 20.27 22.00 4.11
CA ASP A 495 19.38 23.14 4.37
C ASP A 495 18.19 23.14 3.40
N TYR A 496 16.98 23.22 3.92
CA TYR A 496 15.74 23.17 3.14
C TYR A 496 14.80 24.32 3.53
N GLN A 497 14.85 25.40 2.74
CA GLN A 497 14.03 26.62 2.93
C GLN A 497 13.14 26.85 1.71
N ILE A 498 12.49 25.79 1.23
CA ILE A 498 11.63 25.83 0.05
C ILE A 498 10.20 25.53 0.49
N GLN A 499 9.27 26.43 0.13
CA GLN A 499 7.84 26.19 0.23
C GLN A 499 7.35 25.51 -1.04
N ALA A 500 6.39 24.59 -0.91
CA ALA A 500 5.78 23.90 -2.04
C ALA A 500 4.29 24.21 -2.10
N LYS A 501 3.79 24.51 -3.30
CA LYS A 501 2.37 24.67 -3.60
C LYS A 501 2.00 23.90 -4.87
N HIS A 502 0.74 23.52 -4.98
CA HIS A 502 0.15 23.06 -6.22
C HIS A 502 -0.47 24.26 -6.96
N TYR A 503 -0.45 24.28 -8.31
CA TYR A 503 -0.97 25.42 -9.06
C TYR A 503 -2.44 25.73 -8.72
N SER A 504 -3.23 24.68 -8.43
CA SER A 504 -4.65 24.85 -8.10
C SER A 504 -4.85 25.67 -6.83
N GLU A 505 -3.95 25.59 -5.84
CA GLU A 505 -4.03 26.42 -4.63
C GLU A 505 -3.88 27.90 -4.97
N LEU A 506 -2.90 28.24 -5.81
CA LEU A 506 -2.67 29.63 -6.20
C LEU A 506 -3.80 30.20 -7.06
N VAL A 507 -4.33 29.40 -7.99
CA VAL A 507 -5.45 29.84 -8.83
C VAL A 507 -6.72 29.96 -7.98
N ALA A 508 -6.96 29.03 -7.06
CA ALA A 508 -8.09 29.10 -6.13
C ALA A 508 -8.02 30.34 -5.23
N GLU A 509 -6.84 30.67 -4.69
CA GLU A 509 -6.62 31.91 -3.92
C GLU A 509 -7.05 33.16 -4.73
N LYS A 510 -6.70 33.23 -6.03
CA LYS A 510 -7.08 34.33 -6.93
C LYS A 510 -8.57 34.35 -7.30
N ILE A 511 -9.21 33.19 -7.37
CA ILE A 511 -10.66 33.09 -7.57
C ILE A 511 -11.38 33.61 -6.32
N GLN A 512 -10.97 33.16 -5.13
CA GLN A 512 -11.58 33.54 -3.86
C GLN A 512 -11.42 35.04 -3.57
N SER A 513 -10.28 35.64 -3.90
CA SER A 513 -10.06 37.08 -3.76
C SER A 513 -10.84 37.92 -4.78
N GLY A 514 -11.37 37.29 -5.83
CA GLY A 514 -12.07 37.95 -6.94
C GLY A 514 -11.15 38.58 -7.98
N GLU A 515 -9.83 38.40 -7.86
CA GLU A 515 -8.82 38.89 -8.82
C GLU A 515 -8.83 38.11 -10.14
N PHE A 516 -9.32 36.87 -10.14
CA PHE A 516 -9.41 36.02 -11.33
C PHE A 516 -10.80 35.41 -11.48
N LYS A 517 -11.31 35.40 -12.72
CA LYS A 517 -12.57 34.77 -13.10
C LYS A 517 -12.47 34.19 -14.51
N PHE A 518 -13.09 33.03 -14.70
CA PHE A 518 -13.30 32.47 -16.03
C PHE A 518 -14.40 33.25 -16.77
N THR A 519 -14.23 33.41 -18.07
CA THR A 519 -15.07 34.29 -18.90
C THR A 519 -15.93 33.54 -19.92
N HIS A 520 -15.61 32.27 -20.20
CA HIS A 520 -16.29 31.46 -21.20
C HIS A 520 -17.00 30.26 -20.54
N PRO A 521 -18.24 29.96 -20.94
CA PRO A 521 -18.96 28.82 -20.39
C PRO A 521 -18.52 27.48 -20.98
N VAL A 522 -18.39 26.46 -20.14
CA VAL A 522 -18.09 25.07 -20.51
C VAL A 522 -19.25 24.20 -20.03
N LYS A 523 -20.14 23.80 -20.96
CA LYS A 523 -21.34 23.01 -20.64
C LYS A 523 -21.03 21.52 -20.59
N GLN A 524 -20.53 21.04 -19.45
CA GLN A 524 -20.24 19.63 -19.24
C GLN A 524 -20.45 19.24 -17.78
N ARG A 525 -20.98 18.03 -17.57
CA ARG A 525 -21.15 17.44 -16.25
C ARG A 525 -19.92 16.63 -15.88
N VAL A 526 -19.19 17.08 -14.87
CA VAL A 526 -17.87 16.56 -14.53
C VAL A 526 -17.80 16.11 -13.07
N THR A 527 -16.88 15.19 -12.81
CA THR A 527 -16.49 14.79 -11.45
C THR A 527 -14.99 14.87 -11.25
N TRP A 528 -14.52 14.64 -10.03
CA TRP A 528 -13.17 14.91 -9.59
C TRP A 528 -12.43 13.67 -9.09
N HIS A 529 -11.25 13.40 -9.64
CA HIS A 529 -10.36 12.36 -9.13
C HIS A 529 -9.42 12.92 -8.05
N ASP A 530 -9.73 12.64 -6.79
CA ASP A 530 -8.81 12.84 -5.66
C ASP A 530 -7.62 11.88 -5.76
N SER A 531 -6.56 12.31 -6.44
CA SER A 531 -5.33 11.53 -6.53
C SER A 531 -4.67 11.34 -5.16
N CYS A 532 -4.03 10.18 -4.94
CA CYS A 532 -3.43 9.82 -3.65
C CYS A 532 -2.49 10.92 -3.12
N HIS A 533 -1.61 11.43 -3.99
CA HIS A 533 -0.56 12.40 -3.67
C HIS A 533 -1.07 13.82 -3.38
N ILE A 534 -2.15 14.28 -4.03
CA ILE A 534 -2.65 15.63 -3.76
C ILE A 534 -3.57 15.66 -2.54
N GLY A 535 -4.43 14.64 -2.43
CA GLY A 535 -5.45 14.56 -1.40
C GLY A 535 -4.87 14.04 -0.10
N ARG A 536 -4.65 12.72 -0.03
CA ARG A 536 -4.19 12.06 1.19
C ARG A 536 -2.82 12.58 1.66
N VAL A 537 -1.90 12.82 0.73
CA VAL A 537 -0.53 13.23 1.14
C VAL A 537 -0.44 14.71 1.47
N SER A 538 -0.77 15.57 0.51
CA SER A 538 -0.63 17.01 0.68
C SER A 538 -1.80 17.70 1.37
N GLY A 539 -2.93 17.01 1.60
CA GLY A 539 -4.12 17.56 2.23
C GLY A 539 -4.91 18.55 1.35
N VAL A 540 -4.60 18.62 0.06
CA VAL A 540 -5.17 19.59 -0.88
C VAL A 540 -6.40 19.00 -1.55
N TYR A 541 -7.56 19.22 -0.93
CA TYR A 541 -8.86 18.74 -1.42
C TYR A 541 -9.72 19.82 -2.06
N GLU A 542 -9.81 21.00 -1.45
CA GLU A 542 -10.81 22.00 -1.86
C GLU A 542 -10.34 22.88 -3.02
N ALA A 543 -9.06 23.26 -3.08
CA ALA A 543 -8.55 24.14 -4.14
C ALA A 543 -8.85 23.63 -5.58
N PRO A 544 -8.65 22.35 -5.94
CA PRO A 544 -9.07 21.84 -7.24
C PRO A 544 -10.58 21.97 -7.48
N ARG A 545 -11.41 21.73 -6.46
CA ARG A 545 -12.87 21.83 -6.55
C ARG A 545 -13.33 23.27 -6.75
N GLU A 546 -12.66 24.22 -6.11
CA GLU A 546 -12.93 25.65 -6.27
C GLU A 546 -12.61 26.12 -7.69
N VAL A 547 -11.49 25.66 -8.27
CA VAL A 547 -11.18 25.90 -9.69
C VAL A 547 -12.28 25.36 -10.60
N ILE A 548 -12.74 24.11 -10.39
CA ILE A 548 -13.81 23.49 -11.20
C ILE A 548 -15.11 24.28 -11.10
N LYS A 549 -15.56 24.60 -9.87
CA LYS A 549 -16.83 25.29 -9.61
C LYS A 549 -16.85 26.73 -10.14
N ALA A 550 -15.68 27.36 -10.31
CA ALA A 550 -15.57 28.71 -10.84
C ALA A 550 -15.77 28.80 -12.36
N ILE A 551 -15.69 27.69 -13.09
CA ILE A 551 -15.88 27.66 -14.55
C ILE A 551 -17.38 27.78 -14.87
N PRO A 552 -17.83 28.83 -15.58
CA PRO A 552 -19.24 29.01 -15.89
C PRO A 552 -19.79 27.82 -16.68
N GLY A 553 -21.01 27.37 -16.35
CA GLY A 553 -21.70 26.31 -17.11
C GLY A 553 -21.31 24.87 -16.76
N VAL A 554 -20.28 24.65 -15.94
CA VAL A 554 -19.89 23.31 -15.47
C VAL A 554 -20.88 22.82 -14.42
N GLU A 555 -21.34 21.58 -14.56
CA GLU A 555 -22.11 20.87 -13.53
C GLU A 555 -21.16 19.92 -12.78
N PHE A 556 -20.70 20.33 -11.59
CA PHE A 556 -19.80 19.52 -10.78
C PHE A 556 -20.56 18.56 -9.85
N VAL A 557 -20.20 17.28 -9.89
CA VAL A 557 -20.76 16.25 -9.01
C VAL A 557 -19.66 15.40 -8.37
N GLU A 558 -19.84 15.05 -7.10
CA GLU A 558 -18.87 14.23 -6.36
C GLU A 558 -19.09 12.74 -6.59
N MET A 559 -17.99 12.00 -6.64
CA MET A 559 -18.02 10.53 -6.54
C MET A 559 -18.35 10.12 -5.10
N ARG A 560 -18.94 8.93 -4.93
CA ARG A 560 -19.21 8.34 -3.61
C ARG A 560 -17.95 8.27 -2.74
N HIS A 561 -16.86 7.79 -3.34
CA HIS A 561 -15.54 7.78 -2.72
C HIS A 561 -14.81 9.06 -3.13
N ASN A 562 -14.68 10.02 -2.22
CA ASN A 562 -13.99 11.27 -2.47
C ASN A 562 -13.11 11.63 -1.26
N ARG A 563 -12.27 12.65 -1.42
CA ARG A 563 -11.29 13.09 -0.44
C ARG A 563 -10.40 11.95 0.05
N GLU A 564 -10.28 11.75 1.37
CA GLU A 564 -9.46 10.71 1.99
C GLU A 564 -9.88 9.29 1.58
N ASP A 565 -11.15 9.11 1.21
CA ASP A 565 -11.71 7.83 0.80
C ASP A 565 -11.52 7.53 -0.71
N GLY A 566 -10.91 8.43 -1.49
CA GLY A 566 -10.75 8.26 -2.94
C GLY A 566 -9.92 7.02 -3.35
N HIS A 567 -10.45 6.19 -4.26
CA HIS A 567 -9.73 5.01 -4.76
C HIS A 567 -8.53 5.36 -5.65
N CYS A 568 -7.52 4.48 -5.64
CA CYS A 568 -6.32 4.60 -6.45
C CYS A 568 -6.64 4.46 -7.95
N CYS A 569 -5.89 5.15 -8.82
CA CYS A 569 -6.01 4.99 -10.28
C CYS A 569 -5.35 3.69 -10.81
N GLY A 570 -4.43 3.07 -10.06
CA GLY A 570 -3.67 1.88 -10.47
C GLY A 570 -2.24 2.15 -10.96
N SER A 571 -1.89 3.41 -11.20
CA SER A 571 -0.52 3.84 -11.52
C SER A 571 0.30 4.06 -10.22
N VAL A 572 1.62 3.99 -10.18
CA VAL A 572 2.59 3.58 -11.21
C VAL A 572 3.04 2.14 -10.97
N LEU A 573 3.16 1.72 -9.70
CA LEU A 573 3.75 0.43 -9.34
C LEU A 573 2.95 -0.78 -9.84
N THR A 574 1.62 -0.72 -9.75
CA THR A 574 0.79 -1.80 -10.29
C THR A 574 0.84 -1.80 -11.81
N LEU A 575 0.79 -0.65 -12.47
CA LEU A 575 0.98 -0.53 -13.92
C LEU A 575 2.31 -1.13 -14.40
N ILE A 576 3.43 -0.84 -13.73
CA ILE A 576 4.75 -1.39 -14.11
C ILE A 576 4.83 -2.91 -13.88
N LYS A 577 4.27 -3.39 -12.76
CA LYS A 577 4.34 -4.81 -12.42
C LYS A 577 3.35 -5.66 -13.23
N ASP A 578 2.16 -5.14 -13.43
CA ASP A 578 1.01 -5.86 -13.96
C ASP A 578 -0.01 -4.89 -14.59
N PRO A 579 0.21 -4.46 -15.84
CA PRO A 579 -0.67 -3.54 -16.54
C PRO A 579 -2.15 -3.97 -16.53
N LEU A 580 -2.42 -5.27 -16.70
CA LEU A 580 -3.78 -5.81 -16.72
C LEU A 580 -4.54 -5.52 -15.42
N ILE A 581 -3.87 -5.73 -14.29
CA ILE A 581 -4.45 -5.42 -12.97
C ILE A 581 -4.60 -3.91 -12.76
N ALA A 582 -3.68 -3.09 -13.29
CA ALA A 582 -3.82 -1.64 -13.20
C ALA A 582 -5.10 -1.13 -13.88
N HIS A 583 -5.49 -1.73 -15.01
CA HIS A 583 -6.76 -1.40 -15.67
C HIS A 583 -7.99 -1.78 -14.83
N GLU A 584 -7.94 -2.89 -14.09
CA GLU A 584 -9.02 -3.27 -13.18
C GLU A 584 -9.13 -2.30 -12.00
N ILE A 585 -8.00 -1.87 -11.44
CA ILE A 585 -7.99 -0.86 -10.38
C ILE A 585 -8.57 0.47 -10.88
N GLY A 586 -8.13 0.94 -12.05
CA GLY A 586 -8.65 2.16 -12.67
C GLY A 586 -10.16 2.06 -12.96
N LYS A 587 -10.65 0.90 -13.41
CA LYS A 587 -12.08 0.64 -13.60
C LYS A 587 -12.90 0.82 -12.33
N VAL A 588 -12.41 0.34 -11.18
CA VAL A 588 -13.10 0.54 -9.89
C VAL A 588 -13.30 2.03 -9.63
N ARG A 589 -12.26 2.86 -9.89
CA ARG A 589 -12.38 4.31 -9.74
C ARG A 589 -13.36 4.93 -10.73
N LEU A 590 -13.34 4.50 -11.99
CA LEU A 590 -14.21 5.05 -13.02
C LEU A 590 -15.68 4.64 -12.85
N ASN A 591 -15.96 3.49 -12.22
CA ASN A 591 -17.31 3.10 -11.87
C ASN A 591 -17.97 4.08 -10.90
N ASP A 592 -17.23 4.64 -9.93
CA ASP A 592 -17.77 5.69 -9.04
C ASP A 592 -18.28 6.90 -9.85
N ALA A 593 -17.59 7.26 -10.94
CA ALA A 593 -17.97 8.36 -11.83
C ALA A 593 -19.15 8.01 -12.74
N ILE A 594 -19.29 6.74 -13.13
CA ILE A 594 -20.45 6.26 -13.89
C ILE A 594 -21.70 6.25 -13.02
N GLU A 595 -21.57 5.79 -11.76
CA GLU A 595 -22.67 5.72 -10.79
C GLU A 595 -23.33 7.07 -10.56
N ASN A 596 -22.54 8.15 -10.54
CA ASN A 596 -23.09 9.49 -10.39
C ASN A 596 -23.48 10.13 -11.73
N GLN A 597 -23.38 9.43 -12.88
CA GLN A 597 -23.73 9.88 -14.25
C GLN A 597 -22.82 10.95 -14.88
N SER A 598 -21.55 11.03 -14.47
CA SER A 598 -20.62 12.04 -15.01
C SER A 598 -20.29 11.81 -16.48
N GLN A 599 -20.16 12.88 -17.25
CA GLN A 599 -19.70 12.82 -18.64
C GLN A 599 -18.17 12.77 -18.73
N ALA A 600 -17.49 13.41 -17.77
CA ALA A 600 -16.04 13.39 -17.69
C ALA A 600 -15.51 13.31 -16.25
N VAL A 601 -14.33 12.72 -16.10
CA VAL A 601 -13.53 12.75 -14.88
C VAL A 601 -12.38 13.71 -15.09
N LEU A 602 -12.27 14.70 -14.21
CA LEU A 602 -11.12 15.59 -14.15
C LEU A 602 -10.07 15.00 -13.22
N ALA A 603 -8.83 14.96 -13.69
CA ALA A 603 -7.64 14.59 -12.92
C ALA A 603 -6.61 15.73 -13.00
N LEU A 604 -5.59 15.72 -12.15
CA LEU A 604 -4.48 16.68 -12.24
C LEU A 604 -3.10 16.00 -12.21
N CYS A 605 -3.07 14.68 -12.05
CA CYS A 605 -1.81 13.93 -12.04
C CYS A 605 -1.58 13.33 -13.42
N PRO A 606 -0.46 13.64 -14.10
CA PRO A 606 -0.14 13.07 -15.41
C PRO A 606 -0.22 11.54 -15.43
N CYS A 607 0.27 10.89 -14.37
CA CYS A 607 0.24 9.42 -14.26
C CYS A 607 -1.17 8.86 -13.99
N CYS A 608 -2.03 9.61 -13.29
CA CYS A 608 -3.41 9.18 -13.06
C CYS A 608 -4.26 9.39 -14.30
N GLU A 609 -4.14 10.54 -14.95
CA GLU A 609 -4.83 10.84 -16.20
C GLU A 609 -4.54 9.76 -17.25
N PHE A 610 -3.25 9.50 -17.48
CA PHE A 610 -2.82 8.43 -18.37
C PHE A 610 -3.47 7.09 -18.01
N GLN A 611 -3.32 6.64 -16.76
CA GLN A 611 -3.85 5.34 -16.35
C GLN A 611 -5.38 5.26 -16.45
N LEU A 612 -6.08 6.33 -16.15
CA LEU A 612 -7.54 6.40 -16.25
C LEU A 612 -7.98 6.42 -17.73
N ARG A 613 -7.29 7.13 -18.62
CA ARG A 613 -7.52 7.06 -20.08
C ARG A 613 -7.35 5.64 -20.60
N VAL A 614 -6.26 4.96 -20.24
CA VAL A 614 -6.05 3.56 -20.66
C VAL A 614 -7.11 2.64 -20.06
N SER A 615 -7.46 2.81 -18.78
CA SER A 615 -8.51 2.01 -18.14
C SER A 615 -9.87 2.24 -18.81
N GLN A 616 -10.21 3.48 -19.12
CA GLN A 616 -11.42 3.87 -19.86
C GLN A 616 -11.46 3.18 -21.23
N GLN A 617 -10.37 3.25 -22.00
CA GLN A 617 -10.28 2.64 -23.33
C GLN A 617 -10.34 1.10 -23.26
N LYS A 618 -9.49 0.46 -22.45
CA LYS A 618 -9.39 -1.01 -22.35
C LYS A 618 -10.63 -1.66 -21.74
N LYS A 619 -11.47 -0.89 -21.04
CA LYS A 619 -12.72 -1.36 -20.43
C LYS A 619 -13.96 -0.81 -21.12
N GLU A 620 -13.79 -0.06 -22.21
CA GLU A 620 -14.87 0.48 -23.05
C GLU A 620 -15.89 1.30 -22.25
N LEU A 621 -15.39 2.16 -21.35
CA LEU A 621 -16.25 2.93 -20.45
C LEU A 621 -16.74 4.24 -21.10
N PRO A 622 -18.01 4.64 -20.89
CA PRO A 622 -18.63 5.77 -21.60
C PRO A 622 -18.38 7.12 -20.91
N LEU A 623 -17.12 7.50 -20.72
CA LEU A 623 -16.73 8.74 -20.03
C LEU A 623 -15.41 9.27 -20.58
N GLU A 624 -15.24 10.59 -20.54
CA GLU A 624 -14.01 11.26 -20.94
C GLU A 624 -13.08 11.46 -19.73
N ILE A 625 -11.77 11.54 -19.97
CA ILE A 625 -10.77 11.84 -18.95
C ILE A 625 -10.00 13.09 -19.41
N HIS A 626 -10.02 14.14 -18.60
CA HIS A 626 -9.33 15.39 -18.89
C HIS A 626 -8.46 15.84 -17.71
N ASP A 627 -7.32 16.45 -18.00
CA ASP A 627 -6.57 17.25 -17.05
C ASP A 627 -7.37 18.48 -16.61
N LEU A 628 -7.25 18.84 -15.34
CA LEU A 628 -7.94 19.97 -14.74
C LEU A 628 -7.48 21.31 -15.33
N ALA A 629 -6.18 21.53 -15.52
CA ALA A 629 -5.69 22.80 -16.05
C ALA A 629 -6.10 22.96 -17.52
N ALA A 630 -5.94 21.89 -18.31
CA ALA A 630 -6.36 21.86 -19.71
C ALA A 630 -7.87 22.11 -19.85
N PHE A 631 -8.69 21.43 -19.01
CA PHE A 631 -10.13 21.64 -18.96
C PHE A 631 -10.50 23.06 -18.53
N ALA A 632 -9.86 23.60 -17.49
CA ALA A 632 -10.11 24.95 -16.98
C ALA A 632 -9.75 26.03 -17.99
N CYS A 633 -8.73 25.81 -18.83
CA CYS A 633 -8.38 26.74 -19.91
C CYS A 633 -9.49 26.92 -20.95
N ARG A 634 -10.41 25.95 -21.12
CA ARG A 634 -11.63 26.13 -21.94
C ARG A 634 -12.49 27.28 -21.42
N GLY A 635 -12.52 27.48 -20.09
CA GLY A 635 -13.16 28.62 -19.44
C GLY A 635 -12.50 29.99 -19.73
N LEU A 636 -11.30 29.97 -20.33
CA LEU A 636 -10.58 31.15 -20.85
C LEU A 636 -10.69 31.27 -22.38
N GLY A 637 -11.44 30.39 -23.05
CA GLY A 637 -11.49 30.32 -24.50
C GLY A 637 -10.21 29.77 -25.13
N LYS A 638 -9.40 29.04 -24.37
CA LYS A 638 -8.15 28.40 -24.84
C LYS A 638 -8.32 26.89 -24.82
N GLU A 639 -8.05 26.24 -25.95
CA GLU A 639 -8.04 24.78 -26.06
C GLU A 639 -6.63 24.28 -26.36
N PHE A 640 -6.27 23.18 -25.70
CA PHE A 640 -5.03 22.46 -25.95
C PHE A 640 -5.34 21.23 -26.79
N GLN A 641 -4.41 20.88 -27.69
CA GLN A 641 -4.50 19.64 -28.44
C GLN A 641 -4.40 18.46 -27.47
N ASP A 642 -5.31 17.49 -27.59
CA ASP A 642 -5.26 16.26 -26.80
C ASP A 642 -3.94 15.51 -27.09
N PRO A 643 -3.06 15.32 -26.09
CA PRO A 643 -1.78 14.64 -26.26
C PRO A 643 -1.96 13.11 -26.39
N ASN A 644 -3.13 12.57 -26.05
CA ASN A 644 -3.38 11.14 -25.90
C ASN A 644 -2.93 10.26 -27.08
N PRO A 645 -3.09 10.66 -28.37
CA PRO A 645 -2.58 9.85 -29.48
C PRO A 645 -1.07 9.63 -29.45
N GLU A 646 -0.30 10.65 -29.06
CA GLU A 646 1.15 10.54 -28.96
C GLU A 646 1.57 9.86 -27.65
N VAL A 647 0.91 10.19 -26.54
CA VAL A 647 1.08 9.51 -25.24
C VAL A 647 0.88 8.01 -25.38
N THR A 648 -0.16 7.58 -26.10
CA THR A 648 -0.46 6.16 -26.35
C THR A 648 0.67 5.47 -27.12
N LYS A 649 1.28 6.14 -28.12
CA LYS A 649 2.42 5.59 -28.85
C LYS A 649 3.65 5.46 -27.96
N GLN A 650 3.99 6.50 -27.19
CA GLN A 650 5.11 6.45 -26.26
C GLN A 650 4.91 5.36 -25.20
N TRP A 651 3.68 5.18 -24.72
CA TRP A 651 3.36 4.13 -23.78
C TRP A 651 3.43 2.72 -24.39
N ALA A 652 3.06 2.54 -25.65
CA ALA A 652 3.20 1.24 -26.32
C ALA A 652 4.65 0.72 -26.29
N VAL A 653 5.63 1.63 -26.35
CA VAL A 653 7.05 1.32 -26.12
C VAL A 653 7.26 0.79 -24.70
N PHE A 654 6.72 1.49 -23.72
CA PHE A 654 6.83 1.16 -22.31
C PHE A 654 6.19 -0.19 -21.96
N GLU A 655 4.98 -0.46 -22.47
CA GLU A 655 4.28 -1.74 -22.28
C GLU A 655 5.04 -2.90 -22.93
N ALA A 656 5.57 -2.71 -24.15
CA ALA A 656 6.39 -3.71 -24.82
C ALA A 656 7.70 -3.99 -24.04
N MET A 657 8.34 -2.95 -23.49
CA MET A 657 9.51 -3.10 -22.62
C MET A 657 9.16 -3.80 -21.30
N ILE A 658 8.04 -3.47 -20.65
CA ILE A 658 7.57 -4.16 -19.44
C ILE A 658 7.40 -5.66 -19.72
N ALA A 659 6.75 -6.02 -20.83
CA ALA A 659 6.54 -7.42 -21.22
C ALA A 659 7.87 -8.14 -21.49
N LEU A 660 8.78 -7.48 -22.22
CA LEU A 660 10.11 -7.99 -22.53
C LEU A 660 10.95 -8.23 -21.27
N MET A 661 10.89 -7.31 -20.30
CA MET A 661 11.74 -7.32 -19.13
C MET A 661 11.27 -8.26 -18.00
N THR A 662 10.32 -9.15 -18.28
CA THR A 662 9.96 -10.25 -17.38
C THR A 662 10.93 -11.43 -17.55
N PRO A 663 11.07 -12.35 -16.56
CA PRO A 663 11.88 -13.55 -16.74
C PRO A 663 11.50 -14.38 -17.97
N ARG A 664 10.20 -14.42 -18.29
CA ARG A 664 9.68 -15.08 -19.49
C ARG A 664 10.01 -14.31 -20.76
N GLY A 665 9.81 -13.00 -20.78
CA GLY A 665 10.14 -12.14 -21.92
C GLY A 665 11.63 -12.21 -22.27
N PHE A 666 12.51 -12.18 -21.27
CA PHE A 666 13.95 -12.38 -21.46
C PHE A 666 14.28 -13.79 -21.96
N ALA A 667 13.63 -14.83 -21.43
CA ALA A 667 13.84 -16.18 -21.93
C ALA A 667 13.44 -16.33 -23.40
N GLU A 668 12.35 -15.69 -23.83
CA GLU A 668 11.88 -15.64 -25.23
C GLU A 668 12.80 -14.78 -26.11
N LEU A 669 13.37 -13.70 -25.57
CA LEU A 669 14.42 -12.94 -26.25
C LEU A 669 15.64 -13.83 -26.51
N MET A 670 16.18 -14.47 -25.49
CA MET A 670 17.35 -15.35 -25.59
C MET A 670 17.12 -16.53 -26.55
N ASP A 671 15.93 -17.11 -26.55
CA ASP A 671 15.56 -18.21 -27.45
C ASP A 671 15.74 -17.86 -28.93
N SER A 672 15.60 -16.58 -29.26
CA SER A 672 15.78 -16.10 -30.62
C SER A 672 17.24 -15.96 -31.05
N MET A 673 18.21 -16.16 -30.15
CA MET A 673 19.61 -15.75 -30.32
C MET A 673 20.63 -16.87 -30.04
N TRP A 674 20.21 -18.14 -30.11
CA TRP A 674 21.09 -19.25 -29.78
C TRP A 674 22.42 -19.33 -30.57
N PRO A 675 22.46 -19.04 -31.89
CA PRO A 675 23.73 -18.98 -32.62
C PRO A 675 24.73 -18.00 -31.99
N GLU A 676 24.28 -16.80 -31.68
CA GLU A 676 25.05 -15.70 -31.10
C GLU A 676 25.44 -15.98 -29.65
N LEU A 677 24.52 -16.53 -28.85
CA LEU A 677 24.79 -16.95 -27.47
C LEU A 677 25.84 -18.06 -27.42
N LEU A 678 25.75 -19.07 -28.27
CA LEU A 678 26.73 -20.18 -28.30
C LEU A 678 28.10 -19.73 -28.84
N SER A 679 28.15 -18.83 -29.83
CA SER A 679 29.43 -18.31 -30.34
C SER A 679 30.13 -17.40 -29.33
N ALA A 680 29.37 -16.71 -28.47
CA ALA A 680 29.91 -15.85 -27.43
C ALA A 680 30.50 -16.60 -26.23
N MET A 681 30.15 -17.88 -26.03
CA MET A 681 30.63 -18.67 -24.88
C MET A 681 32.16 -18.76 -24.84
N PRO A 682 32.79 -18.53 -23.67
CA PRO A 682 34.25 -18.54 -23.54
C PRO A 682 34.80 -19.98 -23.62
N LEU A 683 36.13 -20.09 -23.78
CA LEU A 683 36.89 -21.36 -23.70
C LEU A 683 36.39 -22.47 -24.65
N GLY A 684 35.80 -22.12 -25.79
CA GLY A 684 35.27 -23.10 -26.76
C GLY A 684 34.03 -23.86 -26.27
N MET A 685 33.45 -23.47 -25.14
CA MET A 685 32.33 -24.16 -24.49
C MET A 685 31.10 -24.27 -25.40
N GLY A 686 30.85 -23.28 -26.26
CA GLY A 686 29.76 -23.35 -27.24
C GLY A 686 29.95 -24.45 -28.30
N GLY A 687 31.19 -24.70 -28.71
CA GLY A 687 31.52 -25.82 -29.59
C GLY A 687 31.32 -27.17 -28.90
N MET A 688 31.74 -27.28 -27.65
CA MET A 688 31.51 -28.46 -26.81
C MET A 688 30.00 -28.72 -26.62
N MET A 689 29.20 -27.71 -26.31
CA MET A 689 27.75 -27.86 -26.16
C MET A 689 27.06 -28.33 -27.46
N LYS A 690 27.49 -27.80 -28.61
CA LYS A 690 27.03 -28.28 -29.92
C LYS A 690 27.41 -29.74 -30.18
N LEU A 691 28.58 -30.18 -29.71
CA LEU A 691 29.02 -31.58 -29.83
C LEU A 691 28.18 -32.50 -28.93
N VAL A 692 27.99 -32.12 -27.66
CA VAL A 692 27.17 -32.88 -26.70
C VAL A 692 25.73 -33.01 -27.19
N GLY A 693 25.15 -31.94 -27.76
CA GLY A 693 23.82 -31.98 -28.38
C GLY A 693 23.67 -32.99 -29.52
N LYS A 694 24.78 -33.40 -30.16
CA LYS A 694 24.79 -34.43 -31.22
C LYS A 694 24.78 -35.87 -30.68
N LEU A 695 25.09 -36.08 -29.40
CA LEU A 695 25.24 -37.41 -28.80
C LEU A 695 23.90 -38.07 -28.39
N GLY A 696 22.76 -37.48 -28.76
CA GLY A 696 21.43 -38.03 -28.48
C GLY A 696 21.23 -38.34 -27.00
N VAL A 697 20.86 -39.59 -26.68
CA VAL A 697 20.59 -40.07 -25.31
C VAL A 697 21.79 -39.86 -24.36
N VAL A 698 23.03 -39.96 -24.86
CA VAL A 698 24.24 -39.73 -24.05
C VAL A 698 24.41 -38.23 -23.75
N GLY A 699 24.10 -37.36 -24.71
CA GLY A 699 24.06 -35.92 -24.50
C GLY A 699 22.97 -35.51 -23.51
N ASP A 700 21.82 -36.20 -23.54
CA ASP A 700 20.72 -35.96 -22.61
C ASP A 700 21.08 -36.30 -21.17
N ALA A 701 21.77 -37.42 -20.95
CA ALA A 701 22.30 -37.77 -19.62
C ALA A 701 23.28 -36.70 -19.10
N PHE A 702 24.13 -36.16 -19.98
CA PHE A 702 25.04 -35.07 -19.64
C PHE A 702 24.28 -33.78 -19.28
N PHE A 703 23.29 -33.36 -20.09
CA PHE A 703 22.50 -32.16 -19.78
C PHE A 703 21.68 -32.32 -18.50
N LEU A 704 21.17 -33.51 -18.21
CA LEU A 704 20.46 -33.82 -16.97
C LEU A 704 21.39 -33.69 -15.76
N MET A 705 22.63 -34.18 -15.89
CA MET A 705 23.68 -34.06 -14.87
C MET A 705 24.12 -32.60 -14.66
N MET A 706 24.23 -31.82 -15.74
CA MET A 706 24.63 -30.41 -15.69
C MET A 706 23.49 -29.47 -15.28
N LYS A 707 22.24 -29.93 -15.30
CA LYS A 707 21.03 -29.14 -15.00
C LYS A 707 21.13 -28.35 -13.67
N PRO A 708 21.63 -28.93 -12.55
CA PRO A 708 21.79 -28.19 -11.30
C PRO A 708 22.91 -27.14 -11.34
N MET A 709 23.88 -27.28 -12.26
CA MET A 709 25.02 -26.37 -12.38
C MET A 709 24.75 -25.16 -13.28
N PHE A 710 23.82 -25.25 -14.23
CA PHE A 710 23.52 -24.12 -15.13
C PHE A 710 23.13 -22.82 -14.41
N PRO A 711 22.28 -22.84 -13.36
CA PRO A 711 21.96 -21.62 -12.59
C PRO A 711 23.17 -20.98 -11.91
N VAL A 712 24.22 -21.74 -11.63
CA VAL A 712 25.45 -21.24 -10.98
C VAL A 712 26.48 -20.80 -12.01
N LEU A 713 26.59 -21.52 -13.13
CA LEU A 713 27.60 -21.28 -14.15
C LEU A 713 27.20 -20.15 -15.10
N PHE A 714 25.93 -20.09 -15.51
CA PHE A 714 25.45 -19.10 -16.48
C PHE A 714 25.68 -17.64 -16.03
N PRO A 715 25.40 -17.25 -14.77
CA PRO A 715 25.74 -15.91 -14.26
C PRO A 715 27.23 -15.56 -14.32
N LYS A 716 28.12 -16.54 -14.17
CA LYS A 716 29.57 -16.31 -14.23
C LYS A 716 30.08 -16.13 -15.66
N LEU A 717 29.42 -16.75 -16.63
CA LEU A 717 29.78 -16.65 -18.05
C LEU A 717 29.21 -15.41 -18.70
N LEU A 718 28.04 -14.96 -18.25
CA LEU A 718 27.29 -13.90 -18.89
C LEU A 718 28.09 -12.59 -19.06
N PRO A 719 28.84 -12.06 -18.08
CA PRO A 719 29.63 -10.84 -18.26
C PRO A 719 30.63 -10.90 -19.42
N ALA A 720 31.27 -12.05 -19.65
CA ALA A 720 32.20 -12.24 -20.77
C ALA A 720 31.48 -12.39 -22.13
N MET A 721 30.22 -12.84 -22.11
CA MET A 721 29.39 -13.01 -23.29
C MET A 721 28.69 -11.71 -23.70
N MET A 722 28.26 -10.89 -22.74
CA MET A 722 27.41 -9.71 -22.98
C MET A 722 27.96 -8.77 -24.06
N PRO A 723 29.25 -8.36 -24.07
CA PRO A 723 29.76 -7.47 -25.12
C PRO A 723 29.62 -8.03 -26.53
N LYS A 724 29.72 -9.36 -26.70
CA LYS A 724 29.59 -10.05 -27.99
C LYS A 724 28.14 -10.24 -28.42
N VAL A 725 27.23 -10.38 -27.46
CA VAL A 725 25.80 -10.65 -27.69
C VAL A 725 24.97 -9.35 -27.77
N MET A 726 25.46 -8.27 -27.17
CA MET A 726 24.76 -6.98 -27.08
C MET A 726 24.25 -6.47 -28.44
N PRO A 727 25.04 -6.47 -29.55
CA PRO A 727 24.54 -5.99 -30.83
C PRO A 727 23.33 -6.78 -31.32
N ALA A 728 23.41 -8.11 -31.30
CA ALA A 728 22.29 -8.97 -31.68
C ALA A 728 21.10 -8.77 -30.75
N MET A 729 21.32 -8.51 -29.46
CA MET A 729 20.25 -8.28 -28.50
C MET A 729 19.51 -6.99 -28.82
N LEU A 730 20.23 -5.91 -29.08
CA LEU A 730 19.64 -4.63 -29.48
C LEU A 730 18.81 -4.78 -30.76
N ASP A 731 19.31 -5.51 -31.76
CA ASP A 731 18.56 -5.79 -32.99
C ASP A 731 17.26 -6.55 -32.69
N ARG A 732 17.33 -7.58 -31.84
CA ARG A 732 16.16 -8.39 -31.45
C ARG A 732 15.17 -7.63 -30.58
N VAL A 733 15.62 -6.63 -29.82
CA VAL A 733 14.76 -5.72 -29.04
C VAL A 733 14.09 -4.72 -29.95
N ALA A 734 14.82 -4.11 -30.89
CA ALA A 734 14.27 -3.17 -31.88
C ALA A 734 13.16 -3.80 -32.74
N GLN A 735 13.25 -5.11 -33.03
CA GLN A 735 12.20 -5.84 -33.75
C GLN A 735 10.92 -6.08 -32.91
N ARG A 736 11.02 -6.05 -31.58
CA ARG A 736 9.90 -6.36 -30.66
C ARG A 736 9.27 -5.11 -30.04
N VAL A 737 10.04 -4.03 -29.94
CA VAL A 737 9.65 -2.81 -29.24
C VAL A 737 9.59 -1.67 -30.27
N PRO A 738 8.43 -1.03 -30.48
CA PRO A 738 8.25 0.01 -31.49
C PRO A 738 8.85 1.35 -31.06
N MET A 739 10.16 1.37 -30.79
CA MET A 739 10.86 2.55 -30.28
C MET A 739 10.93 3.66 -31.33
N PRO A 740 10.68 4.92 -30.96
CA PRO A 740 11.00 6.05 -31.83
C PRO A 740 12.53 6.19 -31.96
N ASP A 741 12.97 6.82 -33.06
CA ASP A 741 14.39 6.92 -33.43
C ASP A 741 15.27 7.47 -32.29
N TYR A 742 14.80 8.50 -31.58
CA TYR A 742 15.56 9.11 -30.50
C TYR A 742 15.80 8.14 -29.32
N MET A 743 14.85 7.24 -29.02
CA MET A 743 15.05 6.22 -27.99
C MET A 743 15.98 5.13 -28.51
N ALA A 744 15.75 4.66 -29.74
CA ALA A 744 16.57 3.61 -30.36
C ALA A 744 18.06 3.99 -30.41
N GLN A 745 18.36 5.26 -30.70
CA GLN A 745 19.73 5.81 -30.71
C GLN A 745 20.42 5.76 -29.34
N GLN A 746 19.67 5.84 -28.25
CA GLN A 746 20.20 5.81 -26.88
C GLN A 746 20.37 4.39 -26.33
N MET A 747 19.67 3.40 -26.90
CA MET A 747 19.69 2.01 -26.41
C MET A 747 21.09 1.38 -26.30
N PRO A 748 22.04 1.62 -27.22
CA PRO A 748 23.41 1.11 -27.09
C PRO A 748 24.13 1.58 -25.81
N ASP A 749 23.80 2.77 -25.31
CA ASP A 749 24.42 3.35 -24.10
C ASP A 749 23.66 3.00 -22.82
N LEU A 750 22.34 2.85 -22.92
CA LEU A 750 21.46 2.56 -21.78
C LEU A 750 21.45 1.06 -21.44
N MET A 751 21.26 0.19 -22.44
CA MET A 751 21.05 -1.24 -22.23
C MET A 751 22.19 -1.95 -21.49
N PRO A 752 23.49 -1.68 -21.76
CA PRO A 752 24.57 -2.32 -21.01
C PRO A 752 24.46 -2.07 -19.50
N LYS A 753 24.24 -0.81 -19.10
CA LYS A 753 24.11 -0.42 -17.68
C LYS A 753 22.91 -1.09 -17.02
N VAL A 754 21.80 -1.23 -17.75
CA VAL A 754 20.60 -1.93 -17.27
C VAL A 754 20.90 -3.40 -17.04
N MET A 755 21.57 -4.06 -17.99
CA MET A 755 21.88 -5.48 -17.91
C MET A 755 22.89 -5.82 -16.81
N ASP A 756 23.86 -4.95 -16.58
CA ASP A 756 24.86 -5.13 -15.52
C ASP A 756 24.22 -5.19 -14.14
N ASN A 757 23.18 -4.38 -13.89
CA ASN A 757 22.45 -4.38 -12.63
C ASN A 757 21.37 -5.48 -12.56
N LEU A 758 20.65 -5.70 -13.66
CA LEU A 758 19.47 -6.56 -13.69
C LEU A 758 19.81 -8.04 -13.76
N MET A 759 20.72 -8.42 -14.66
CA MET A 759 20.94 -9.82 -14.99
C MET A 759 21.42 -10.67 -13.81
N PRO A 760 22.39 -10.22 -12.98
CA PRO A 760 22.83 -11.02 -11.83
C PRO A 760 21.67 -11.44 -10.92
N LYS A 761 20.66 -10.59 -10.78
CA LYS A 761 19.51 -10.77 -9.89
C LYS A 761 18.37 -11.57 -10.53
N MET A 762 18.18 -11.42 -11.83
CA MET A 762 17.07 -12.03 -12.58
C MET A 762 17.38 -13.46 -13.07
N LEU A 763 18.67 -13.82 -13.19
CA LEU A 763 19.09 -15.13 -13.71
C LEU A 763 18.50 -16.35 -12.98
N PRO A 764 18.32 -16.36 -11.65
CA PRO A 764 17.66 -17.47 -10.95
C PRO A 764 16.26 -17.79 -11.50
N ASP A 765 15.53 -16.77 -11.99
CA ASP A 765 14.19 -16.92 -12.54
C ASP A 765 14.20 -17.20 -14.06
N VAL A 766 15.21 -16.70 -14.78
CA VAL A 766 15.35 -16.87 -16.24
C VAL A 766 15.92 -18.24 -16.61
N VAL A 767 16.94 -18.71 -15.90
CA VAL A 767 17.66 -19.96 -16.25
C VAL A 767 16.72 -21.17 -16.35
N PRO A 768 15.76 -21.39 -15.43
CA PRO A 768 14.81 -22.50 -15.54
C PRO A 768 13.96 -22.47 -16.82
N LEU A 769 13.72 -21.28 -17.39
CA LEU A 769 12.94 -21.07 -18.61
C LEU A 769 13.80 -21.25 -19.87
N VAL A 770 15.07 -20.86 -19.78
CA VAL A 770 16.02 -20.84 -20.91
C VAL A 770 16.69 -22.19 -21.15
N VAL A 771 17.06 -22.93 -20.10
CA VAL A 771 17.80 -24.20 -20.23
C VAL A 771 17.04 -25.24 -21.08
N PRO A 772 15.73 -25.48 -20.90
CA PRO A 772 14.99 -26.42 -21.74
C PRO A 772 15.00 -26.00 -23.22
N LYS A 773 14.87 -24.69 -23.50
CA LYS A 773 14.90 -24.13 -24.85
C LYS A 773 16.27 -24.32 -25.52
N MET A 774 17.35 -24.08 -24.78
CA MET A 774 18.72 -24.33 -25.23
C MET A 774 18.92 -25.80 -25.63
N ILE A 775 18.52 -26.74 -24.77
CA ILE A 775 18.66 -28.17 -25.04
C ILE A 775 17.87 -28.55 -26.30
N ASN A 776 16.64 -28.05 -26.44
CA ASN A 776 15.82 -28.29 -27.63
C ASN A 776 16.47 -27.72 -28.90
N TYR A 777 17.04 -26.52 -28.84
CA TYR A 777 17.76 -25.92 -29.96
C TYR A 777 18.97 -26.79 -30.37
N LEU A 778 19.79 -27.20 -29.40
CA LEU A 778 20.98 -28.03 -29.62
C LEU A 778 20.62 -29.39 -30.27
N ARG A 779 19.42 -29.92 -29.98
CA ARG A 779 18.87 -31.10 -30.67
C ARG A 779 18.37 -30.77 -32.09
N SER A 780 17.67 -29.64 -32.28
CA SER A 780 17.03 -29.29 -33.55
C SER A 780 17.97 -28.85 -34.66
N VAL A 781 19.17 -28.35 -34.33
CA VAL A 781 20.21 -27.96 -35.30
C VAL A 781 20.61 -29.17 -36.19
N ASN A 782 20.21 -30.38 -35.84
CA ASN A 782 20.42 -31.60 -36.64
C ASN A 782 19.25 -32.03 -37.54
N HIS A 783 18.01 -31.53 -37.37
CA HIS A 783 16.90 -31.95 -38.26
C HIS A 783 16.85 -31.20 -39.61
N LYS A 784 17.60 -30.10 -39.76
CA LYS A 784 17.70 -29.36 -41.04
C LYS A 784 18.80 -29.85 -41.99
N LYS A 785 19.46 -30.99 -41.70
CA LYS A 785 20.45 -31.60 -42.61
C LYS A 785 20.08 -33.01 -43.09
N VAL A 786 18.86 -33.47 -42.82
CA VAL A 786 18.31 -34.72 -43.37
C VAL A 786 16.86 -34.46 -43.82
N SER A 787 16.72 -33.71 -44.92
CA SER A 787 15.55 -33.74 -45.81
C SER A 787 15.97 -33.23 -47.18
#